data_AF-A0AAN9Z0N7-F1
#
_entry.id   AF-A0AAN9Z0N7-F1
#
_cell.length_a   1.000
_cell.length_b   1.000
_cell.length_c   1.000
_cell.angle_alpha   90.00
_cell.angle_beta   90.00
_cell.angle_gamma   90.00
#
_symmetry.space_group_name_H-M   'P 1'
#
loop_
_entity.id
_entity.type
_entity.pdbx_description
1 polymer ?
#
loop_
_entity_poly.entity_id
_entity_poly.type
_entity_poly.pdbx_seq_one_letter_code
_entity_poly.pdbx_strand_id
1 'polypeptide(L)'
;MTSTGIIPTYQRFVNGVPVPSFSRRSFRPREKYLILLVFFTFGVVCVGAFFFLPEFRGGSGTVNSVYSVYKHMQKAGPELLIPAPPPADEVNEIPGGGKLIRHDYFDHPDPHKIKDKAMLLAKIEEADEIDKMRNQRVLEKPDVIGPNPPLMSVVAPVKTEKTVETAIEEIGVPKQDSVVTVPPAPSNRYPDTNDGEDRDPVTRERRAKVKEMMRHAWDNYVRYAWGKNELRPISKRGHSGSIFGSGSLGATIVDGLDTLYIMGMHEEFKQGRDWIAESLDINSLSIDLSVFETNIRFVGGLLACFALTGDVMFRDKAAQIAEKLLPAFQTQTGIPNALVNLKTGASKNYGWASGGCSILSEFGTLHLEFSYLSDVTGNPVFRAKVDHIRRVIQAMDKPRGLYPNYFNPKTGKWGQHHMSIGGLGDSFYEYLLKAWIQSGREDQEARQMFDDAMHHVIQHMLKVSPGGLTYISDMKFDRLENKMDHLGCFSGGLFGLAAQTLKNDMSSRYMEIADGITNTCHESYDRTAAKLGPEAFRFTDSSEARALKSSEKYYILRPEVIESYFIMWRLTKDQKYREWGWEAVQALEKHCRVAGGYTGLKNVYLEEPMKDDVQQSFFLAETLKYLYLLYSDDSLISLDEWVYNTEAHPLPIKGVNPYYREQVGMLLNFDLNCVNMKEKIFPLDSIELDLAQIQVVCKNCVIALTMSLCVENQSG
;
A
#
# COMPACT_ATOMS: atom_id res chain seq x y z
N MET A 1 -49.48 -34.65 25.62
CA MET A 1 -48.51 -34.40 26.71
C MET A 1 -47.34 -33.62 26.14
N THR A 2 -47.10 -32.43 26.72
CA THR A 2 -45.84 -31.65 26.81
C THR A 2 -45.02 -31.32 25.55
N SER A 3 -44.47 -30.12 25.34
CA SER A 3 -44.70 -28.71 25.76
C SER A 3 -43.55 -27.92 25.12
N THR A 4 -43.86 -26.98 24.24
CA THR A 4 -42.94 -25.98 23.70
C THR A 4 -42.61 -24.93 24.77
N GLY A 5 -41.33 -24.72 25.06
CA GLY A 5 -40.86 -23.71 26.01
C GLY A 5 -40.88 -22.30 25.41
N ILE A 6 -41.98 -21.58 25.60
CA ILE A 6 -42.05 -20.12 25.41
C ILE A 6 -41.82 -19.48 26.78
N ILE A 7 -40.84 -18.58 26.87
CA ILE A 7 -40.57 -17.78 28.07
C ILE A 7 -41.69 -16.74 28.22
N PRO A 8 -42.34 -16.58 29.39
CA PRO A 8 -43.45 -15.65 29.54
C PRO A 8 -42.94 -14.20 29.73
N THR A 9 -43.33 -13.30 28.84
CA THR A 9 -43.23 -11.84 29.03
C THR A 9 -44.40 -11.35 29.87
N TYR A 10 -44.12 -10.86 31.09
CA TYR A 10 -45.14 -10.39 32.02
C TYR A 10 -45.51 -8.93 31.72
N GLN A 11 -46.61 -8.70 31.00
CA GLN A 11 -47.18 -7.37 30.76
C GLN A 11 -48.44 -7.19 31.61
N ARG A 12 -48.49 -6.15 32.45
CA ARG A 12 -49.56 -5.95 33.44
C ARG A 12 -50.63 -4.99 32.88
N PHE A 13 -51.88 -5.40 32.97
CA PHE A 13 -53.06 -4.60 32.62
C PHE A 13 -53.81 -4.20 33.89
N VAL A 14 -54.36 -2.98 33.92
CA VAL A 14 -55.31 -2.52 34.94
C VAL A 14 -56.48 -1.86 34.20
N ASN A 15 -57.71 -2.31 34.46
CA ASN A 15 -58.93 -1.88 33.76
C ASN A 15 -58.84 -1.89 32.22
N GLY A 16 -58.19 -2.90 31.63
CA GLY A 16 -58.21 -3.13 30.18
C GLY A 16 -57.22 -2.30 29.33
N VAL A 17 -56.35 -1.49 29.94
CA VAL A 17 -55.35 -0.69 29.19
C VAL A 17 -53.92 -1.08 29.60
N PRO A 18 -52.98 -1.27 28.64
CA PRO A 18 -51.57 -1.58 28.95
C PRO A 18 -50.84 -0.36 29.51
N VAL A 19 -50.13 -0.54 30.62
CA VAL A 19 -49.37 0.54 31.29
C VAL A 19 -47.94 0.62 30.73
N PRO A 20 -47.42 1.79 30.32
CA PRO A 20 -46.04 1.94 29.85
C PRO A 20 -45.00 1.65 30.95
N SER A 21 -43.92 0.97 30.57
CA SER A 21 -42.85 0.45 31.45
C SER A 21 -41.85 1.50 31.98
N PHE A 22 -42.21 2.79 32.01
CA PHE A 22 -41.35 3.87 32.50
C PHE A 22 -41.99 4.62 33.68
N SER A 23 -42.22 3.92 34.79
CA SER A 23 -42.37 4.57 36.10
C SER A 23 -42.13 3.58 37.24
N ARG A 24 -40.86 3.31 37.55
CA ARG A 24 -40.46 2.79 38.87
C ARG A 24 -39.28 3.60 39.38
N ARG A 25 -39.51 4.39 40.43
CA ARG A 25 -38.48 5.11 41.18
C ARG A 25 -37.80 4.26 42.27
N SER A 26 -38.11 2.97 42.41
CA SER A 26 -37.41 2.10 43.36
C SER A 26 -37.50 0.61 43.00
N PHE A 27 -36.36 -0.08 43.13
CA PHE A 27 -36.23 -1.53 42.96
C PHE A 27 -36.97 -2.31 44.07
N ARG A 28 -37.54 -3.46 43.73
CA ARG A 28 -38.13 -4.39 44.72
C ARG A 28 -37.04 -4.95 45.64
N PRO A 29 -37.36 -5.38 46.87
CA PRO A 29 -36.35 -5.92 47.81
C PRO A 29 -35.47 -7.02 47.19
N ARG A 30 -36.07 -7.97 46.46
CA ARG A 30 -35.33 -9.04 45.76
C ARG A 30 -34.38 -8.53 44.67
N GLU A 31 -34.77 -7.49 43.93
CA GLU A 31 -33.92 -6.86 42.90
C GLU A 31 -32.78 -6.08 43.56
N LYS A 32 -33.03 -5.42 44.70
CA LYS A 32 -32.00 -4.75 45.51
C LYS A 32 -30.96 -5.74 46.04
N TYR A 33 -31.39 -6.90 46.54
CA TYR A 33 -30.47 -7.96 46.98
C TYR A 33 -29.64 -8.53 45.83
N LEU A 34 -30.22 -8.70 44.64
CA LEU A 34 -29.50 -9.15 43.44
C LEU A 34 -28.45 -8.14 42.98
N ILE A 35 -28.80 -6.84 42.97
CA ILE A 35 -27.86 -5.76 42.64
C ILE A 35 -26.75 -5.69 43.68
N LEU A 36 -27.06 -5.79 44.97
CA LEU A 36 -26.07 -5.84 46.05
C LEU A 36 -25.13 -7.03 45.90
N LEU A 37 -25.65 -8.20 45.53
CA LEU A 37 -24.85 -9.41 45.35
C LEU A 37 -23.90 -9.28 44.15
N VAL A 38 -24.34 -8.65 43.06
CA VAL A 38 -23.50 -8.38 41.87
C VAL A 38 -22.39 -7.36 42.19
N PHE A 39 -22.69 -6.30 42.94
CA PHE A 39 -21.67 -5.34 43.35
C PHE A 39 -20.70 -5.94 44.37
N PHE A 40 -21.18 -6.82 45.27
CA PHE A 40 -20.33 -7.53 46.21
C PHE A 40 -19.39 -8.52 45.49
N THR A 41 -19.89 -9.30 44.54
CA THR A 41 -19.03 -10.21 43.75
C THR A 41 -18.04 -9.45 42.88
N PHE A 42 -18.45 -8.34 42.26
CA PHE A 42 -17.53 -7.47 41.51
C PHE A 42 -16.45 -6.88 42.42
N GLY A 43 -16.82 -6.41 43.62
CA GLY A 43 -15.86 -5.93 44.63
C GLY A 43 -14.88 -7.02 45.08
N VAL A 44 -15.35 -8.24 45.33
CA VAL A 44 -14.48 -9.38 45.70
C VAL A 44 -13.55 -9.79 44.56
N VAL A 45 -13.99 -9.74 43.30
CA VAL A 45 -13.13 -10.07 42.15
C VAL A 45 -12.09 -8.97 41.92
N CYS A 46 -12.49 -7.69 41.95
CA CYS A 46 -11.59 -6.57 41.72
C CYS A 46 -10.59 -6.35 42.86
N VAL A 47 -10.99 -6.57 44.12
CA VAL A 47 -10.12 -6.41 45.30
C VAL A 47 -9.40 -7.71 45.64
N GLY A 48 -9.99 -8.87 45.36
CA GLY A 48 -9.34 -10.18 45.49
C GLY A 48 -8.14 -10.31 44.58
N ALA A 49 -8.18 -9.72 43.37
CA ALA A 49 -7.02 -9.59 42.50
C ALA A 49 -5.87 -8.78 43.15
N PHE A 50 -6.18 -7.85 44.05
CA PHE A 50 -5.19 -7.04 44.77
C PHE A 50 -4.51 -7.77 45.94
N PHE A 51 -5.16 -8.79 46.51
CA PHE A 51 -4.64 -9.58 47.64
C PHE A 51 -4.15 -10.98 47.23
N PHE A 52 -4.62 -11.54 46.12
CA PHE A 52 -4.34 -12.92 45.68
C PHE A 52 -3.63 -13.05 44.33
N LEU A 53 -3.31 -11.96 43.63
CA LEU A 53 -2.30 -12.00 42.56
C LEU A 53 -0.95 -11.59 43.14
N PRO A 54 0.06 -12.47 43.18
CA PRO A 54 1.39 -12.12 43.62
C PRO A 54 2.10 -11.37 42.49
N GLU A 55 1.87 -10.06 42.36
CA GLU A 55 2.80 -9.22 41.61
C GLU A 55 3.89 -8.68 42.54
N PHE A 56 5.11 -9.13 42.27
CA PHE A 56 6.36 -8.38 42.42
C PHE A 56 6.55 -7.57 43.73
N ARG A 57 6.51 -8.25 44.87
CA ARG A 57 7.27 -7.80 46.05
C ARG A 57 8.66 -8.41 45.99
N GLY A 58 9.63 -7.62 45.57
CA GLY A 58 11.06 -7.97 45.62
C GLY A 58 11.45 -8.33 47.05
N GLY A 59 11.75 -9.60 47.28
CA GLY A 59 12.14 -10.13 48.58
C GLY A 59 12.30 -11.64 48.50
N SER A 60 13.24 -12.18 49.29
CA SER A 60 13.74 -13.57 49.30
C SER A 60 12.70 -14.71 49.37
N GLY A 61 11.41 -14.41 49.48
CA GLY A 61 10.32 -15.40 49.52
C GLY A 61 9.98 -16.05 48.17
N THR A 62 10.28 -15.41 47.03
CA THR A 62 9.96 -15.95 45.69
C THR A 62 10.82 -17.16 45.34
N VAL A 63 12.10 -17.18 45.76
CA VAL A 63 13.01 -18.32 45.54
C VAL A 63 12.56 -19.55 46.32
N ASN A 64 12.10 -19.36 47.57
CA ASN A 64 11.54 -20.43 48.39
C ASN A 64 10.21 -20.97 47.84
N SER A 65 9.40 -20.12 47.21
CA SER A 65 8.16 -20.52 46.54
C SER A 65 8.43 -21.39 45.31
N VAL A 66 9.43 -21.06 44.50
CA VAL A 66 9.79 -21.85 43.31
C VAL A 66 10.34 -23.23 43.71
N TYR A 67 11.17 -23.29 44.75
CA TYR A 67 11.72 -24.56 45.24
C TYR A 67 10.66 -25.44 45.93
N SER A 68 9.67 -24.85 46.60
CA SER A 68 8.58 -25.62 47.23
C SER A 68 7.63 -26.21 46.18
N VAL A 69 7.37 -25.50 45.09
CA VAL A 69 6.57 -25.98 43.95
C VAL A 69 7.31 -27.10 43.21
N TYR A 70 8.62 -26.97 42.98
CA TYR A 70 9.45 -28.02 42.41
C TYR A 70 9.43 -29.32 43.26
N LYS A 71 9.55 -29.19 44.60
CA LYS A 71 9.42 -30.33 45.53
C LYS A 71 8.02 -30.96 45.55
N HIS A 72 6.96 -30.16 45.39
CA HIS A 72 5.59 -30.70 45.30
C HIS A 72 5.35 -31.45 43.99
N MET A 73 5.96 -31.00 42.88
CA MET A 73 5.86 -31.67 41.59
C MET A 73 6.67 -32.98 41.55
N GLN A 74 7.84 -33.07 42.21
CA GLN A 74 8.56 -34.34 42.35
C GLN A 74 7.80 -35.40 43.18
N LYS A 75 6.91 -34.97 44.09
CA LYS A 75 6.05 -35.88 44.87
C LYS A 75 4.89 -36.47 44.08
N ALA A 76 4.58 -35.94 42.89
CA ALA A 76 3.43 -36.33 42.09
C ALA A 76 3.67 -37.57 41.19
N GLY A 77 4.84 -38.20 41.27
CA GLY A 77 5.15 -39.48 40.59
C GLY A 77 6.18 -39.37 39.47
N PRO A 78 6.86 -40.47 39.11
CA PRO A 78 8.11 -40.44 38.35
C PRO A 78 8.00 -40.17 36.84
N GLU A 79 6.82 -39.82 36.31
CA GLU A 79 6.64 -39.60 34.86
C GLU A 79 6.84 -38.14 34.42
N LEU A 80 7.15 -37.21 35.33
CA LEU A 80 7.38 -35.81 35.00
C LEU A 80 8.86 -35.43 35.16
N LEU A 81 9.64 -35.54 34.08
CA LEU A 81 11.02 -35.05 34.00
C LEU A 81 11.03 -33.53 33.83
N ILE A 82 11.25 -32.80 34.94
CA ILE A 82 11.49 -31.35 34.95
C ILE A 82 12.93 -31.10 35.44
N PRO A 83 13.74 -30.29 34.73
CA PRO A 83 15.10 -29.96 35.18
C PRO A 83 15.10 -29.11 36.47
N ALA A 84 16.11 -29.30 37.31
CA ALA A 84 16.23 -28.62 38.60
C ALA A 84 16.57 -27.12 38.45
N PRO A 85 15.99 -26.23 39.29
CA PRO A 85 16.36 -24.83 39.32
C PRO A 85 17.78 -24.63 39.92
N PRO A 86 18.48 -23.52 39.58
CA PRO A 86 19.86 -23.27 40.01
C PRO A 86 19.99 -23.07 41.54
N PRO A 87 21.16 -23.39 42.14
CA PRO A 87 21.36 -23.33 43.59
C PRO A 87 21.23 -21.92 44.15
N ALA A 88 20.55 -21.80 45.29
CA ALA A 88 20.38 -20.56 46.03
C ALA A 88 21.30 -20.55 47.25
N ASP A 89 22.59 -20.28 47.07
CA ASP A 89 23.52 -19.90 48.13
C ASP A 89 24.81 -19.35 47.48
N GLU A 90 24.90 -18.02 47.34
CA GLU A 90 26.17 -17.27 47.32
C GLU A 90 25.92 -15.75 47.26
N VAL A 91 25.06 -15.22 48.15
CA VAL A 91 25.06 -13.77 48.42
C VAL A 91 24.77 -13.57 49.91
N ASN A 92 25.74 -13.90 50.76
CA ASN A 92 25.84 -13.35 52.11
C ASN A 92 27.26 -13.58 52.63
N GLU A 93 28.21 -12.74 52.21
CA GLU A 93 29.42 -12.47 53.00
C GLU A 93 30.09 -11.16 52.55
N ILE A 94 29.59 -10.02 53.03
CA ILE A 94 30.44 -8.87 53.39
C ILE A 94 29.89 -8.26 54.71
N PRO A 95 30.69 -8.22 55.79
CA PRO A 95 30.27 -7.71 57.09
C PRO A 95 30.41 -6.18 57.17
N GLY A 96 29.31 -5.47 57.41
CA GLY A 96 29.32 -4.03 57.67
C GLY A 96 27.92 -3.43 57.55
N GLY A 97 27.25 -3.25 58.69
CA GLY A 97 25.85 -2.83 58.74
C GLY A 97 25.57 -1.44 58.17
N GLY A 98 24.44 -1.31 57.45
CA GLY A 98 23.86 -0.04 57.03
C GLY A 98 22.41 -0.20 56.57
N LYS A 99 21.47 0.43 57.29
CA LYS A 99 20.03 0.53 57.01
C LYS A 99 19.75 0.98 55.57
N LEU A 100 18.76 0.39 54.90
CA LEU A 100 18.11 1.01 53.73
C LEU A 100 17.36 2.29 54.19
N ILE A 101 17.91 3.44 53.82
CA ILE A 101 17.28 4.76 53.99
C ILE A 101 16.56 5.13 52.68
N ARG A 102 15.33 5.61 52.86
CA ARG A 102 14.40 6.13 51.86
C ARG A 102 14.94 7.48 51.35
N HIS A 103 15.17 7.62 50.05
CA HIS A 103 15.64 8.88 49.46
C HIS A 103 14.48 9.87 49.29
N ASP A 104 14.43 10.85 50.18
CA ASP A 104 13.98 12.21 49.94
C ASP A 104 15.00 13.13 50.64
N TYR A 105 15.45 14.18 49.95
CA TYR A 105 16.40 15.24 50.37
C TYR A 105 17.94 15.02 50.25
N PHE A 106 18.51 15.79 49.32
CA PHE A 106 19.86 16.40 49.12
C PHE A 106 21.20 15.81 49.63
N ASP A 107 22.17 15.87 48.69
CA ASP A 107 23.60 16.18 48.83
C ASP A 107 24.69 15.13 49.09
N HIS A 108 24.55 13.88 48.60
CA HIS A 108 25.73 13.08 48.25
C HIS A 108 25.55 12.28 46.96
N PRO A 109 26.51 12.31 46.01
CA PRO A 109 26.43 11.51 44.79
C PRO A 109 26.55 10.02 45.11
N ASP A 110 25.56 9.26 44.66
CA ASP A 110 25.46 7.81 44.79
C ASP A 110 26.75 7.13 44.27
N PRO A 111 27.46 6.35 45.12
CA PRO A 111 28.71 5.70 44.74
C PRO A 111 28.54 4.69 43.58
N HIS A 112 27.34 4.15 43.37
CA HIS A 112 27.04 3.31 42.21
C HIS A 112 26.92 4.13 40.93
N LYS A 113 26.34 5.34 40.99
CA LYS A 113 26.36 6.26 39.84
C LYS A 113 27.75 6.77 39.50
N ILE A 114 28.64 6.92 40.49
CA ILE A 114 30.05 7.30 40.24
C ILE A 114 30.78 6.14 39.53
N LYS A 115 30.58 4.90 40.00
CA LYS A 115 31.21 3.72 39.39
C LYS A 115 30.66 3.43 37.99
N ASP A 116 29.35 3.56 37.78
CA ASP A 116 28.72 3.36 36.48
C ASP A 116 29.10 4.46 35.50
N LYS A 117 29.19 5.72 35.96
CA LYS A 117 29.68 6.83 35.14
C LYS A 117 31.16 6.66 34.78
N ALA A 118 31.98 6.19 35.71
CA ALA A 118 33.38 5.89 35.44
C ALA A 118 33.54 4.71 34.45
N MET A 119 32.72 3.67 34.57
CA MET A 119 32.73 2.53 33.65
C MET A 119 32.20 2.91 32.26
N LEU A 120 31.23 3.80 32.18
CA LEU A 120 30.72 4.35 30.92
C LEU A 120 31.78 5.24 30.25
N LEU A 121 32.45 6.10 31.01
CA LEU A 121 33.53 6.95 30.50
C LEU A 121 34.73 6.12 30.03
N ALA A 122 35.10 5.06 30.76
CA ALA A 122 36.15 4.14 30.33
C ALA A 122 35.80 3.42 29.02
N LYS A 123 34.53 3.05 28.82
CA LYS A 123 34.05 2.46 27.54
C LYS A 123 34.01 3.48 26.40
N ILE A 124 33.75 4.74 26.70
CA ILE A 124 33.79 5.83 25.71
C ILE A 124 35.24 6.11 25.32
N GLU A 125 36.18 6.17 26.27
CA GLU A 125 37.61 6.30 25.98
C GLU A 125 38.14 5.09 25.20
N GLU A 126 37.72 3.87 25.54
CA GLU A 126 38.09 2.67 24.78
C GLU A 126 37.55 2.71 23.34
N ALA A 127 36.32 3.20 23.15
CA ALA A 127 35.74 3.40 21.82
C ALA A 127 36.46 4.51 21.02
N ASP A 128 36.80 5.62 21.67
CA ASP A 128 37.55 6.73 21.04
C ASP A 128 38.99 6.32 20.70
N GLU A 129 39.64 5.49 21.52
CA GLU A 129 40.96 4.94 21.22
C GLU A 129 40.91 3.89 20.09
N ILE A 130 39.84 3.08 20.00
CA ILE A 130 39.60 2.19 18.86
C ILE A 130 39.37 2.99 17.57
N ASP A 131 38.65 4.11 17.64
CA ASP A 131 38.42 4.99 16.48
C ASP A 131 39.68 5.77 16.07
N LYS A 132 40.50 6.21 17.03
CA LYS A 132 41.84 6.75 16.76
C LYS A 132 42.77 5.70 16.14
N MET A 133 42.77 4.46 16.63
CA MET A 133 43.54 3.37 16.04
C MET A 133 43.05 2.99 14.64
N ARG A 134 41.76 3.12 14.35
CA ARG A 134 41.21 2.97 12.98
C ARG A 134 41.65 4.09 12.05
N ASN A 135 41.64 5.34 12.55
CA ASN A 135 42.06 6.51 11.77
C ASN A 135 43.59 6.63 11.61
N GLN A 136 44.39 6.04 12.51
CA GLN A 136 45.86 5.97 12.39
C GLN A 136 46.34 4.86 11.44
N ARG A 137 45.52 3.86 11.11
CA ARG A 137 45.89 2.79 10.15
C ARG A 137 45.76 3.19 8.67
N VAL A 138 45.41 4.44 8.37
CA VAL A 138 45.25 4.95 6.98
C VAL A 138 46.35 5.92 6.56
N LEU A 139 47.32 6.30 7.41
CA LEU A 139 48.49 7.08 6.96
C LEU A 139 49.74 6.79 7.82
N GLU A 140 50.65 5.98 7.26
CA GLU A 140 52.08 6.10 7.54
C GLU A 140 52.84 6.16 6.21
N LYS A 141 53.54 7.27 5.97
CA LYS A 141 54.60 7.41 4.97
C LYS A 141 55.80 8.07 5.68
N PRO A 142 57.06 7.69 5.39
CA PRO A 142 58.17 7.85 6.34
C PRO A 142 58.71 9.28 6.49
N ASP A 143 59.33 9.50 7.65
CA ASP A 143 59.93 10.73 8.17
C ASP A 143 60.93 11.46 7.26
N VAL A 144 60.87 12.80 7.28
CA VAL A 144 62.01 13.69 6.99
C VAL A 144 62.12 14.76 8.07
N ILE A 145 63.36 14.93 8.52
CA ILE A 145 63.91 15.64 9.68
C ILE A 145 63.92 17.18 9.49
N GLY A 146 63.65 17.96 10.55
CA GLY A 146 64.23 19.32 10.73
C GLY A 146 63.27 20.45 11.16
N PRO A 147 63.75 21.53 11.81
CA PRO A 147 63.14 22.07 13.05
C PRO A 147 62.36 23.40 12.92
N ASN A 148 61.39 23.61 13.84
CA ASN A 148 60.77 24.90 14.20
C ASN A 148 61.75 25.81 14.98
N PRO A 149 61.63 27.17 14.96
CA PRO A 149 60.66 27.94 15.81
C PRO A 149 60.29 29.37 15.27
N PRO A 150 59.70 30.33 16.03
CA PRO A 150 58.46 30.32 16.83
C PRO A 150 57.49 31.54 16.58
N LEU A 151 56.23 31.36 17.01
CA LEU A 151 55.28 32.27 17.70
C LEU A 151 54.95 33.74 17.27
N MET A 152 53.63 34.01 17.30
CA MET A 152 52.88 35.22 17.76
C MET A 152 52.11 36.11 16.76
N SER A 153 50.79 35.92 16.82
CA SER A 153 49.68 36.88 17.04
C SER A 153 49.35 38.02 16.07
N VAL A 154 48.03 38.32 16.08
CA VAL A 154 47.34 39.61 15.84
C VAL A 154 46.39 39.63 14.61
N VAL A 155 45.11 39.45 14.93
CA VAL A 155 43.93 40.22 14.46
C VAL A 155 43.35 39.94 13.05
N ALA A 156 42.08 39.55 13.05
CA ALA A 156 41.12 39.60 11.95
C ALA A 156 40.33 40.94 11.97
N PRO A 157 39.40 41.22 11.04
CA PRO A 157 39.25 40.79 9.64
C PRO A 157 39.11 42.03 8.71
N VAL A 158 39.03 41.85 7.39
CA VAL A 158 38.00 42.48 6.52
C VAL A 158 38.13 42.01 5.06
N LYS A 159 36.93 41.77 4.52
CA LYS A 159 36.46 41.34 3.20
C LYS A 159 37.13 42.04 2.00
N THR A 160 37.36 41.27 0.92
CA THR A 160 36.72 41.44 -0.40
C THR A 160 37.22 40.36 -1.36
N GLU A 161 36.37 39.41 -1.75
CA GLU A 161 36.64 38.45 -2.81
C GLU A 161 36.14 38.98 -4.16
N LYS A 162 37.01 38.91 -5.16
CA LYS A 162 36.69 39.05 -6.58
C LYS A 162 37.52 38.04 -7.36
N THR A 163 36.81 37.13 -8.03
CA THR A 163 37.07 36.60 -9.37
C THR A 163 38.30 35.70 -9.65
N VAL A 164 37.94 34.53 -10.19
CA VAL A 164 38.64 33.69 -11.18
C VAL A 164 39.94 33.00 -10.75
N GLU A 165 39.84 31.69 -10.54
CA GLU A 165 40.92 30.79 -10.95
C GLU A 165 40.38 29.70 -11.88
N THR A 166 41.07 29.59 -12.99
CA THR A 166 40.93 28.61 -14.05
C THR A 166 42.01 27.55 -13.83
N ALA A 167 41.65 26.29 -14.04
CA ALA A 167 42.52 25.17 -14.43
C ALA A 167 43.70 24.79 -13.50
N ILE A 168 43.51 23.72 -12.72
CA ILE A 168 44.47 22.61 -12.67
C ILE A 168 43.67 21.29 -12.75
N GLU A 169 44.02 20.51 -13.77
CA GLU A 169 43.55 19.17 -14.09
C GLU A 169 44.15 18.09 -13.18
N GLU A 170 43.33 17.05 -12.96
CA GLU A 170 43.65 15.62 -12.74
C GLU A 170 44.37 15.21 -11.43
N ILE A 171 43.83 14.30 -10.61
CA ILE A 171 43.68 12.86 -10.89
C ILE A 171 42.52 12.25 -10.06
N GLY A 172 41.57 11.60 -10.75
CA GLY A 172 41.06 10.25 -10.44
C GLY A 172 40.10 10.00 -9.26
N VAL A 173 38.78 10.09 -9.52
CA VAL A 173 37.76 9.18 -8.93
C VAL A 173 36.73 8.90 -10.04
N PRO A 174 36.38 7.64 -10.36
CA PRO A 174 35.37 7.35 -11.38
C PRO A 174 34.03 7.92 -10.92
N LYS A 175 33.59 9.00 -11.57
CA LYS A 175 32.24 9.52 -11.42
C LYS A 175 31.28 8.50 -12.03
N GLN A 176 30.40 8.03 -11.18
CA GLN A 176 29.16 7.32 -11.49
C GLN A 176 28.59 7.81 -12.83
N ASP A 177 28.57 6.93 -13.83
CA ASP A 177 28.11 7.23 -15.17
C ASP A 177 26.75 7.92 -15.11
N SER A 178 26.68 9.12 -15.69
CA SER A 178 25.45 9.89 -15.81
C SER A 178 24.43 9.05 -16.56
N VAL A 179 23.34 8.69 -15.86
CA VAL A 179 22.22 7.93 -16.40
C VAL A 179 21.65 8.68 -17.60
N VAL A 180 21.95 8.22 -18.81
CA VAL A 180 21.29 8.69 -20.03
C VAL A 180 19.97 7.93 -20.11
N THR A 181 18.95 8.43 -19.43
CA THR A 181 17.59 8.14 -19.86
C THR A 181 17.30 8.95 -21.11
N VAL A 182 16.31 8.53 -21.91
CA VAL A 182 15.78 9.33 -23.03
C VAL A 182 15.79 10.80 -22.59
N PRO A 183 16.46 11.71 -23.33
CA PRO A 183 16.53 13.11 -22.94
C PRO A 183 15.13 13.60 -22.58
N PRO A 184 14.99 14.63 -21.73
CA PRO A 184 13.78 15.44 -21.72
C PRO A 184 13.70 16.15 -23.08
N ALA A 185 13.48 15.39 -24.15
CA ALA A 185 12.87 15.92 -25.33
C ALA A 185 11.54 16.47 -24.82
N PRO A 186 11.28 17.78 -24.97
CA PRO A 186 9.97 18.33 -24.73
C PRO A 186 9.02 17.43 -25.51
N SER A 187 8.13 16.74 -24.82
CA SER A 187 7.09 16.04 -25.54
C SER A 187 6.27 17.15 -26.20
N ASN A 188 6.43 17.33 -27.51
CA ASN A 188 5.56 18.21 -28.29
C ASN A 188 4.08 17.74 -28.26
N ARG A 189 3.82 16.62 -27.57
CA ARG A 189 2.50 16.09 -27.23
C ARG A 189 2.52 15.72 -25.75
N TYR A 190 2.38 16.68 -24.84
CA TYR A 190 1.73 16.32 -23.58
C TYR A 190 0.34 15.77 -23.93
N PRO A 191 -0.24 14.81 -23.18
CA PRO A 191 -1.63 14.45 -23.41
C PRO A 191 -2.41 15.76 -23.33
N ASP A 192 -3.05 16.16 -24.44
CA ASP A 192 -3.70 17.45 -24.50
C ASP A 192 -4.83 17.41 -23.46
N THR A 193 -4.61 18.07 -22.33
CA THR A 193 -5.56 18.13 -21.23
C THR A 193 -6.83 18.90 -21.64
N ASN A 194 -6.80 19.58 -22.81
CA ASN A 194 -7.93 20.25 -23.42
C ASN A 194 -8.76 19.36 -24.36
N ASP A 195 -8.21 18.25 -24.89
CA ASP A 195 -8.91 17.41 -25.89
C ASP A 195 -9.88 16.39 -25.28
N GLY A 196 -9.88 16.23 -23.95
CA GLY A 196 -10.77 15.29 -23.25
C GLY A 196 -12.22 15.74 -23.07
N GLU A 197 -12.63 16.87 -23.66
CA GLU A 197 -14.00 17.41 -23.50
C GLU A 197 -15.04 16.59 -24.25
N ASP A 198 -16.09 16.17 -23.52
CA ASP A 198 -17.25 15.54 -24.12
C ASP A 198 -18.04 16.57 -24.96
N ARG A 199 -18.62 16.10 -26.06
CA ARG A 199 -19.43 16.93 -26.97
C ARG A 199 -20.77 17.32 -26.33
N ASP A 200 -21.27 16.52 -25.39
CA ASP A 200 -22.51 16.80 -24.66
C ASP A 200 -22.33 17.93 -23.62
N PRO A 201 -23.11 19.04 -23.71
CA PRO A 201 -23.05 20.13 -22.75
C PRO A 201 -23.30 19.72 -21.29
N VAL A 202 -24.22 18.78 -21.04
CA VAL A 202 -24.55 18.33 -19.68
C VAL A 202 -23.36 17.59 -19.08
N THR A 203 -22.75 16.69 -19.85
CA THR A 203 -21.54 15.98 -19.44
C THR A 203 -20.39 16.95 -19.15
N ARG A 204 -20.20 18.01 -19.95
CA ARG A 204 -19.20 19.06 -19.65
C ARG A 204 -19.47 19.77 -18.32
N GLU A 205 -20.73 20.09 -18.02
CA GLU A 205 -21.09 20.71 -16.74
C GLU A 205 -20.80 19.76 -15.56
N ARG A 206 -21.13 18.47 -15.70
CA ARG A 206 -20.81 17.45 -14.68
C ARG A 206 -19.29 17.32 -14.47
N ARG A 207 -18.49 17.28 -15.55
CA ARG A 207 -17.03 17.27 -15.49
C ARG A 207 -16.47 18.53 -14.80
N ALA A 208 -17.00 19.70 -15.13
CA ALA A 208 -16.61 20.97 -14.51
C ALA A 208 -16.94 20.99 -13.02
N LYS A 209 -18.08 20.42 -12.62
CA LYS A 209 -18.45 20.27 -11.21
C LYS A 209 -17.45 19.41 -10.45
N VAL A 210 -17.02 18.28 -11.02
CA VAL A 210 -16.00 17.42 -10.39
C VAL A 210 -14.66 18.14 -10.23
N LYS A 211 -14.25 18.92 -11.24
CA LYS A 211 -13.04 19.78 -11.14
C LYS A 211 -13.17 20.84 -10.04
N GLU A 212 -14.36 21.41 -9.84
CA GLU A 212 -14.64 22.32 -8.72
C GLU A 212 -14.54 21.60 -7.37
N MET A 213 -15.03 20.36 -7.27
CA MET A 213 -14.89 19.54 -6.07
C MET A 213 -13.41 19.27 -5.74
N MET A 214 -12.59 18.96 -6.76
CA MET A 214 -11.14 18.78 -6.60
C MET A 214 -10.46 20.06 -6.09
N ARG A 215 -10.78 21.22 -6.69
CA ARG A 215 -10.29 22.51 -6.22
C ARG A 215 -10.66 22.76 -4.76
N HIS A 216 -11.91 22.53 -4.37
CA HIS A 216 -12.33 22.67 -2.97
C HIS A 216 -11.57 21.73 -2.02
N ALA A 217 -11.36 20.47 -2.41
CA ALA A 217 -10.61 19.50 -1.60
C ALA A 217 -9.13 19.87 -1.47
N TRP A 218 -8.50 20.26 -2.57
CA TRP A 218 -7.08 20.62 -2.65
C TRP A 218 -6.77 21.94 -1.94
N ASP A 219 -7.52 23.00 -2.21
CA ASP A 219 -7.28 24.33 -1.61
C ASP A 219 -7.37 24.27 -0.08
N ASN A 220 -8.31 23.47 0.45
CA ASN A 220 -8.42 23.28 1.89
C ASN A 220 -7.31 22.40 2.47
N TYR A 221 -6.83 21.39 1.72
CA TYR A 221 -5.64 20.63 2.10
C TYR A 221 -4.42 21.55 2.18
N VAL A 222 -4.15 22.36 1.16
CA VAL A 222 -3.07 23.36 1.14
C VAL A 222 -3.20 24.31 2.33
N ARG A 223 -4.41 24.78 2.64
CA ARG A 223 -4.64 25.75 3.71
C ARG A 223 -4.40 25.19 5.11
N TYR A 224 -4.75 23.94 5.37
CA TYR A 224 -4.86 23.40 6.73
C TYR A 224 -3.93 22.22 7.03
N ALA A 225 -3.37 21.58 6.00
CA ALA A 225 -2.64 20.32 6.13
C ALA A 225 -1.46 20.19 5.14
N TRP A 226 -0.95 21.27 4.55
CA TRP A 226 0.18 21.21 3.60
C TRP A 226 1.38 20.45 4.17
N GLY A 227 1.87 19.46 3.42
CA GLY A 227 2.96 18.56 3.80
C GLY A 227 2.57 17.47 4.81
N LYS A 228 1.35 17.47 5.34
CA LYS A 228 0.80 16.36 6.14
C LYS A 228 0.22 15.29 5.23
N ASN A 229 0.07 14.07 5.72
CA ASN A 229 -0.40 12.97 4.89
C ASN A 229 -1.84 13.19 4.43
N GLU A 230 -2.72 13.64 5.34
CA GLU A 230 -4.15 13.79 5.08
C GLU A 230 -4.71 14.98 5.87
N LEU A 231 -5.92 15.41 5.51
CA LEU A 231 -6.63 16.53 6.11
C LEU A 231 -7.74 16.05 7.05
N ARG A 232 -7.90 16.75 8.18
CA ARG A 232 -9.12 16.73 8.99
C ARG A 232 -9.96 17.98 8.67
N PRO A 233 -11.00 17.87 7.83
CA PRO A 233 -11.65 19.04 7.22
C PRO A 233 -12.63 19.78 8.15
N ILE A 234 -13.09 19.14 9.23
CA ILE A 234 -13.94 19.78 10.25
C ILE A 234 -13.04 20.47 11.28
N SER A 235 -12.02 19.76 11.79
CA SER A 235 -11.08 20.35 12.75
C SER A 235 -9.99 21.23 12.11
N LYS A 236 -9.94 21.29 10.78
CA LYS A 236 -9.06 22.15 9.96
C LYS A 236 -7.58 22.02 10.35
N ARG A 237 -7.09 20.77 10.36
CA ARG A 237 -5.71 20.42 10.71
C ARG A 237 -5.26 19.15 9.98
N GLY A 238 -3.95 18.87 9.97
CA GLY A 238 -3.43 17.59 9.50
C GLY A 238 -3.93 16.40 10.32
N HIS A 239 -4.13 15.26 9.67
CA HIS A 239 -4.47 14.00 10.30
C HIS A 239 -3.20 13.24 10.71
N SER A 240 -3.09 12.85 11.98
CA SER A 240 -1.92 12.15 12.55
C SER A 240 -2.12 10.64 12.75
N GLY A 241 -3.30 10.11 12.41
CA GLY A 241 -3.64 8.69 12.54
C GLY A 241 -3.65 7.93 11.20
N SER A 242 -2.99 8.48 10.18
CA SER A 242 -2.95 7.90 8.83
C SER A 242 -2.21 6.57 8.83
N ILE A 243 -2.43 5.75 7.80
CA ILE A 243 -1.70 4.49 7.61
C ILE A 243 -0.16 4.69 7.49
N PHE A 244 0.25 5.90 7.12
CA PHE A 244 1.65 6.35 7.06
C PHE A 244 2.21 6.82 8.42
N GLY A 245 1.48 6.56 9.51
CA GLY A 245 1.85 6.94 10.86
C GLY A 245 1.79 8.44 11.11
N SER A 246 2.60 8.91 12.06
CA SER A 246 2.70 10.33 12.44
C SER A 246 3.71 11.13 11.59
N GLY A 247 4.42 10.45 10.67
CA GLY A 247 5.35 11.10 9.74
C GLY A 247 4.63 12.08 8.82
N SER A 248 5.27 13.20 8.47
CA SER A 248 4.71 14.17 7.51
C SER A 248 5.33 13.91 6.14
N LEU A 249 4.79 12.93 5.43
CA LEU A 249 5.28 12.49 4.11
C LEU A 249 4.56 13.17 2.95
N GLY A 250 3.50 13.94 3.22
CA GLY A 250 2.73 14.61 2.16
C GLY A 250 1.98 13.63 1.25
N ALA A 251 1.44 12.52 1.80
CA ALA A 251 0.70 11.52 1.00
C ALA A 251 -0.33 12.14 0.05
N THR A 252 -1.22 13.03 0.52
CA THR A 252 -2.20 13.73 -0.33
C THR A 252 -1.56 14.58 -1.45
N ILE A 253 -0.34 15.10 -1.24
CA ILE A 253 0.37 15.81 -2.32
C ILE A 253 0.71 14.80 -3.41
N VAL A 254 1.40 13.71 -3.06
CA VAL A 254 1.87 12.72 -4.04
C VAL A 254 0.70 12.05 -4.76
N ASP A 255 -0.33 11.63 -4.00
CA ASP A 255 -1.54 10.98 -4.52
C ASP A 255 -2.35 11.87 -5.46
N GLY A 256 -2.44 13.17 -5.16
CA GLY A 256 -3.30 14.09 -5.90
C GLY A 256 -2.69 14.65 -7.17
N LEU A 257 -1.38 14.53 -7.38
CA LEU A 257 -0.66 15.25 -8.44
C LEU A 257 -1.08 14.84 -9.84
N ASP A 258 -1.18 13.55 -10.13
CA ASP A 258 -1.61 13.11 -11.46
C ASP A 258 -3.08 13.50 -11.75
N THR A 259 -3.96 13.50 -10.74
CA THR A 259 -5.32 14.05 -10.85
C THR A 259 -5.29 15.54 -11.21
N LEU A 260 -4.48 16.34 -10.51
CA LEU A 260 -4.33 17.77 -10.82
C LEU A 260 -3.85 17.97 -12.26
N TYR A 261 -2.88 17.16 -12.71
CA TYR A 261 -2.36 17.21 -14.07
C TYR A 261 -3.45 16.86 -15.09
N ILE A 262 -4.16 15.74 -14.92
CA ILE A 262 -5.24 15.29 -15.81
C ILE A 262 -6.39 16.30 -15.88
N MET A 263 -6.69 16.98 -14.78
CA MET A 263 -7.72 18.03 -14.73
C MET A 263 -7.26 19.37 -15.29
N GLY A 264 -6.02 19.51 -15.75
CA GLY A 264 -5.46 20.78 -16.24
C GLY A 264 -5.26 21.83 -15.14
N MET A 265 -5.04 21.41 -13.90
CA MET A 265 -4.74 22.26 -12.73
C MET A 265 -3.22 22.40 -12.57
N HIS A 266 -2.57 22.97 -13.59
CA HIS A 266 -1.11 22.94 -13.73
C HIS A 266 -0.36 23.82 -12.72
N GLU A 267 -0.97 24.89 -12.21
CA GLU A 267 -0.36 25.71 -11.16
C GLU A 267 -0.33 24.97 -9.81
N GLU A 268 -1.44 24.31 -9.47
CA GLU A 268 -1.55 23.45 -8.30
C GLU A 268 -0.63 22.24 -8.40
N PHE A 269 -0.53 21.63 -9.60
CA PHE A 269 0.43 20.57 -9.89
C PHE A 269 1.87 21.04 -9.65
N LYS A 270 2.24 22.21 -10.18
CA LYS A 270 3.58 22.78 -10.01
C LYS A 270 3.91 23.01 -8.53
N GLN A 271 2.96 23.53 -7.75
CA GLN A 271 3.13 23.71 -6.30
C GLN A 271 3.46 22.39 -5.59
N GLY A 272 2.73 21.31 -5.90
CA GLY A 272 3.00 19.99 -5.31
C GLY A 272 4.30 19.37 -5.81
N ARG A 273 4.61 19.51 -7.10
CA ARG A 273 5.90 19.08 -7.69
C ARG A 273 7.09 19.73 -6.98
N ASP A 274 7.06 21.04 -6.81
CA ASP A 274 8.15 21.80 -6.20
C ASP A 274 8.31 21.39 -4.72
N TRP A 275 7.21 21.15 -4.00
CA TRP A 275 7.26 20.58 -2.66
C TRP A 275 7.91 19.19 -2.61
N ILE A 276 7.63 18.30 -3.57
CA ILE A 276 8.27 16.98 -3.63
C ILE A 276 9.78 17.12 -3.86
N ALA A 277 10.19 18.02 -4.77
CA ALA A 277 11.60 18.25 -5.06
C ALA A 277 12.37 18.77 -3.83
N GLU A 278 11.76 19.69 -3.09
CA GLU A 278 12.44 20.44 -2.02
C GLU A 278 12.25 19.82 -0.62
N SER A 279 11.12 19.16 -0.37
CA SER A 279 10.68 18.80 0.99
C SER A 279 10.44 17.31 1.22
N LEU A 280 10.18 16.51 0.18
CA LEU A 280 9.98 15.07 0.35
C LEU A 280 11.32 14.36 0.64
N ASP A 281 11.60 14.12 1.92
CA ASP A 281 12.74 13.33 2.39
C ASP A 281 12.28 12.15 3.26
N ILE A 282 12.53 10.95 2.74
CA ILE A 282 12.21 9.69 3.44
C ILE A 282 13.38 9.18 4.29
N ASN A 283 14.61 9.68 4.08
CA ASN A 283 15.82 9.11 4.69
C ASN A 283 15.94 9.45 6.17
N SER A 284 15.39 10.60 6.58
CA SER A 284 15.42 11.09 7.95
C SER A 284 14.37 10.44 8.87
N LEU A 285 13.42 9.67 8.31
CA LEU A 285 12.27 9.14 9.05
C LEU A 285 12.54 7.75 9.64
N SER A 286 12.49 7.66 10.97
CA SER A 286 12.58 6.39 11.71
C SER A 286 11.18 5.86 12.06
N ILE A 287 10.36 5.60 11.04
CA ILE A 287 8.98 5.11 11.19
C ILE A 287 8.78 3.79 10.43
N ASP A 288 7.85 2.97 10.92
CA ASP A 288 7.39 1.78 10.21
C ASP A 288 6.31 2.18 9.22
N LEU A 289 6.51 1.89 7.93
CA LEU A 289 5.53 2.11 6.88
C LEU A 289 5.02 0.79 6.31
N SER A 290 3.76 0.80 5.87
CA SER A 290 3.21 -0.27 5.04
C SER A 290 3.89 -0.26 3.68
N VAL A 291 4.45 -1.40 3.28
CA VAL A 291 5.10 -1.60 1.97
C VAL A 291 4.08 -1.43 0.85
N PHE A 292 2.91 -2.04 1.01
CA PHE A 292 1.80 -1.97 0.06
C PHE A 292 1.33 -0.52 -0.14
N GLU A 293 0.97 0.17 0.93
CA GLU A 293 0.44 1.54 0.86
C GLU A 293 1.48 2.53 0.34
N THR A 294 2.74 2.35 0.71
CA THR A 294 3.82 3.19 0.19
C THR A 294 4.06 2.93 -1.30
N ASN A 295 3.96 1.68 -1.75
CA ASN A 295 4.11 1.34 -3.16
C ASN A 295 2.99 1.92 -4.02
N ILE A 296 1.73 1.59 -3.71
CA ILE A 296 0.62 1.94 -4.60
C ILE A 296 0.40 3.46 -4.67
N ARG A 297 0.65 4.19 -3.57
CA ARG A 297 0.41 5.64 -3.51
C ARG A 297 1.63 6.46 -3.91
N PHE A 298 2.77 6.24 -3.24
CA PHE A 298 3.95 7.06 -3.49
C PHE A 298 4.68 6.62 -4.74
N VAL A 299 5.06 5.33 -4.85
CA VAL A 299 5.77 4.85 -6.05
C VAL A 299 4.87 4.94 -7.27
N GLY A 300 3.60 4.53 -7.15
CA GLY A 300 2.58 4.66 -8.19
C GLY A 300 2.36 6.11 -8.65
N GLY A 301 2.06 7.03 -7.73
CA GLY A 301 1.78 8.43 -8.05
C GLY A 301 2.97 9.16 -8.68
N LEU A 302 4.19 8.91 -8.17
CA LEU A 302 5.42 9.46 -8.77
C LEU A 302 5.66 8.88 -10.17
N LEU A 303 5.48 7.57 -10.37
CA LEU A 303 5.65 6.96 -11.69
C LEU A 303 4.62 7.45 -12.72
N ALA A 304 3.37 7.66 -12.32
CA ALA A 304 2.36 8.27 -13.17
C ALA A 304 2.74 9.70 -13.56
N CYS A 305 3.19 10.52 -12.60
CA CYS A 305 3.69 11.86 -12.88
C CYS A 305 4.89 11.85 -13.83
N PHE A 306 5.83 10.91 -13.66
CA PHE A 306 6.95 10.72 -14.59
C PHE A 306 6.47 10.35 -16.00
N ALA A 307 5.54 9.41 -16.13
CA ALA A 307 5.01 9.00 -17.43
C ALA A 307 4.37 10.19 -18.16
N LEU A 308 3.48 10.93 -17.47
CA LEU A 308 2.74 12.08 -18.00
C LEU A 308 3.66 13.25 -18.40
N THR A 309 4.68 13.55 -17.59
CA THR A 309 5.47 14.79 -17.74
C THR A 309 6.86 14.59 -18.33
N GLY A 310 7.44 13.40 -18.18
CA GLY A 310 8.86 13.13 -18.47
C GLY A 310 9.84 13.72 -17.46
N ASP A 311 9.38 14.29 -16.35
CA ASP A 311 10.25 14.87 -15.33
C ASP A 311 10.95 13.79 -14.50
N VAL A 312 12.25 13.62 -14.75
CA VAL A 312 13.11 12.60 -14.12
C VAL A 312 13.17 12.70 -12.60
N MET A 313 12.85 13.85 -12.01
CA MET A 313 12.76 14.00 -10.55
C MET A 313 11.77 13.00 -9.94
N PHE A 314 10.61 12.81 -10.56
CA PHE A 314 9.61 11.87 -10.07
C PHE A 314 10.10 10.42 -10.13
N ARG A 315 10.75 10.03 -11.24
CA ARG A 315 11.37 8.71 -11.38
C ARG A 315 12.41 8.47 -10.28
N ASP A 316 13.30 9.43 -10.06
CA ASP A 316 14.40 9.27 -9.10
C ASP A 316 13.89 9.22 -7.67
N LYS A 317 12.85 10.00 -7.32
CA LYS A 317 12.16 9.89 -6.03
C LYS A 317 11.44 8.54 -5.87
N ALA A 318 10.78 8.04 -6.92
CA ALA A 318 10.13 6.73 -6.90
C ALA A 318 11.16 5.61 -6.65
N ALA A 319 12.30 5.66 -7.34
CA ALA A 319 13.41 4.73 -7.15
C ALA A 319 13.95 4.76 -5.71
N GLN A 320 14.21 5.96 -5.17
CA GLN A 320 14.67 6.13 -3.79
C GLN A 320 13.70 5.53 -2.76
N ILE A 321 12.39 5.73 -2.96
CA ILE A 321 11.37 5.14 -2.08
C ILE A 321 11.36 3.62 -2.20
N ALA A 322 11.31 3.08 -3.42
CA ALA A 322 11.27 1.65 -3.65
C ALA A 322 12.53 0.92 -3.11
N GLU A 323 13.71 1.54 -3.20
CA GLU A 323 14.95 1.02 -2.59
C GLU A 323 14.82 0.84 -1.07
N LYS A 324 14.13 1.76 -0.40
CA LYS A 324 13.86 1.65 1.05
C LYS A 324 12.84 0.57 1.39
N LEU A 325 12.06 0.10 0.43
CA LEU A 325 11.12 -1.01 0.61
C LEU A 325 11.79 -2.38 0.42
N LEU A 326 12.93 -2.46 -0.27
CA LEU A 326 13.64 -3.72 -0.56
C LEU A 326 13.96 -4.59 0.68
N PRO A 327 14.30 -4.03 1.86
CA PRO A 327 14.52 -4.83 3.07
C PRO A 327 13.29 -5.64 3.51
N ALA A 328 12.07 -5.25 3.12
CA ALA A 328 10.86 -6.01 3.43
C ALA A 328 10.88 -7.42 2.82
N PHE A 329 11.55 -7.59 1.68
CA PHE A 329 11.66 -8.86 0.94
C PHE A 329 12.75 -9.79 1.50
N GLN A 330 13.48 -9.38 2.54
CA GLN A 330 14.52 -10.19 3.18
C GLN A 330 13.89 -11.22 4.14
N THR A 331 13.06 -12.10 3.60
CA THR A 331 12.41 -13.20 4.31
C THR A 331 12.87 -14.55 3.74
N GLN A 332 12.61 -15.64 4.47
CA GLN A 332 13.03 -16.99 4.05
C GLN A 332 12.46 -17.38 2.67
N THR A 333 11.27 -16.89 2.34
CA THR A 333 10.57 -17.19 1.08
C THR A 333 10.77 -16.12 0.02
N GLY A 334 11.21 -14.91 0.39
CA GLY A 334 11.22 -13.74 -0.48
C GLY A 334 9.87 -13.02 -0.57
N ILE A 335 8.80 -13.55 0.05
CA ILE A 335 7.53 -12.81 0.22
C ILE A 335 7.76 -11.69 1.24
N PRO A 336 7.42 -10.43 0.92
CA PRO A 336 7.73 -9.31 1.79
C PRO A 336 6.90 -9.34 3.09
N ASN A 337 7.51 -8.82 4.15
CA ASN A 337 6.77 -8.41 5.34
C ASN A 337 5.93 -7.15 5.04
N ALA A 338 4.80 -6.99 5.74
CA ALA A 338 3.87 -5.88 5.56
C ALA A 338 4.46 -4.51 5.91
N LEU A 339 5.23 -4.43 7.00
CA LEU A 339 5.80 -3.20 7.53
C LEU A 339 7.32 -3.20 7.40
N VAL A 340 7.89 -2.05 7.02
CA VAL A 340 9.34 -1.81 6.98
C VAL A 340 9.70 -0.47 7.62
N ASN A 341 10.77 -0.46 8.40
CA ASN A 341 11.33 0.74 8.96
C ASN A 341 12.32 1.37 7.97
N LEU A 342 12.03 2.59 7.50
CA LEU A 342 12.81 3.22 6.42
C LEU A 342 14.26 3.55 6.80
N LYS A 343 14.54 3.73 8.10
CA LYS A 343 15.88 4.04 8.60
C LYS A 343 16.70 2.79 8.89
N THR A 344 16.12 1.82 9.58
CA THR A 344 16.86 0.62 10.04
C THR A 344 16.79 -0.55 9.07
N GLY A 345 15.83 -0.55 8.14
CA GLY A 345 15.52 -1.69 7.27
C GLY A 345 14.85 -2.87 7.99
N ALA A 346 14.60 -2.77 9.31
CA ALA A 346 13.89 -3.81 10.04
C ALA A 346 12.46 -3.93 9.52
N SER A 347 11.99 -5.15 9.29
CA SER A 347 10.65 -5.42 8.75
C SER A 347 9.88 -6.45 9.58
N LYS A 348 8.55 -6.35 9.58
CA LYS A 348 7.64 -7.23 10.34
C LYS A 348 6.24 -7.26 9.74
N ASN A 349 5.48 -8.30 10.07
CA ASN A 349 4.05 -8.36 9.78
C ASN A 349 3.22 -7.76 10.93
N TYR A 350 1.95 -7.47 10.65
CA TYR A 350 1.02 -6.97 11.66
C TYR A 350 0.85 -7.97 12.81
N GLY A 351 0.79 -7.47 14.05
CA GLY A 351 0.63 -8.31 15.24
C GLY A 351 -0.70 -9.06 15.31
N TRP A 352 -1.73 -8.57 14.60
CA TRP A 352 -3.04 -9.21 14.48
C TRP A 352 -3.13 -10.19 13.31
N ALA A 353 -2.18 -10.17 12.37
CA ALA A 353 -2.22 -11.04 11.20
C ALA A 353 -2.02 -12.49 11.62
N SER A 354 -2.84 -13.38 11.07
CA SER A 354 -2.88 -14.79 11.47
C SER A 354 -1.51 -15.43 11.37
N GLY A 355 -0.98 -15.96 12.49
CA GLY A 355 0.30 -16.67 12.50
C GLY A 355 1.51 -15.87 12.02
N GLY A 356 1.46 -14.52 12.08
CA GLY A 356 2.50 -13.65 11.54
C GLY A 356 2.61 -13.70 10.01
N CYS A 357 1.52 -13.98 9.31
CA CYS A 357 1.45 -13.99 7.86
C CYS A 357 1.46 -12.58 7.24
N SER A 358 1.96 -12.51 6.01
CA SER A 358 1.76 -11.39 5.10
C SER A 358 0.39 -11.53 4.42
N ILE A 359 -0.16 -10.41 3.96
CA ILE A 359 -1.50 -10.33 3.37
C ILE A 359 -1.44 -10.45 1.84
N LEU A 360 -2.32 -11.26 1.24
CA LEU A 360 -2.31 -11.56 -0.19
C LEU A 360 -2.38 -10.32 -1.07
N SER A 361 -3.32 -9.41 -0.81
CA SER A 361 -3.39 -8.14 -1.56
C SER A 361 -2.15 -7.28 -1.35
N GLU A 362 -1.56 -7.26 -0.16
CA GLU A 362 -0.39 -6.40 0.09
C GLU A 362 0.85 -6.82 -0.71
N PHE A 363 1.23 -8.11 -0.66
CA PHE A 363 2.40 -8.56 -1.43
C PHE A 363 2.06 -8.84 -2.90
N GLY A 364 0.79 -9.10 -3.21
CA GLY A 364 0.30 -9.33 -4.56
C GLY A 364 0.24 -8.07 -5.43
N THR A 365 0.13 -6.90 -4.79
CA THR A 365 -0.16 -5.63 -5.46
C THR A 365 1.04 -4.69 -5.43
N LEU A 366 2.20 -5.24 -5.84
CA LEU A 366 3.46 -4.50 -6.00
C LEU A 366 3.95 -4.51 -7.46
N HIS A 367 3.32 -5.34 -8.30
CA HIS A 367 3.91 -5.77 -9.56
C HIS A 367 3.97 -4.65 -10.60
N LEU A 368 2.91 -3.85 -10.77
CA LEU A 368 2.86 -2.83 -11.82
C LEU A 368 3.92 -1.74 -11.63
N GLU A 369 4.09 -1.28 -10.40
CA GLU A 369 5.04 -0.24 -10.03
C GLU A 369 6.48 -0.75 -10.13
N PHE A 370 6.78 -1.91 -9.53
CA PHE A 370 8.14 -2.46 -9.53
C PHE A 370 8.59 -2.89 -10.93
N SER A 371 7.67 -3.41 -11.75
CA SER A 371 7.97 -3.75 -13.14
C SER A 371 8.27 -2.50 -13.95
N TYR A 372 7.41 -1.47 -13.92
CA TYR A 372 7.66 -0.25 -14.66
C TYR A 372 8.89 0.50 -14.16
N LEU A 373 9.09 0.56 -12.84
CA LEU A 373 10.27 1.17 -12.23
C LEU A 373 11.57 0.52 -12.74
N SER A 374 11.58 -0.80 -12.92
CA SER A 374 12.75 -1.51 -13.48
C SER A 374 13.01 -1.11 -14.91
N ASP A 375 11.98 -0.94 -15.74
CA ASP A 375 12.16 -0.54 -17.14
C ASP A 375 12.68 0.89 -17.26
N VAL A 376 12.17 1.83 -16.45
CA VAL A 376 12.54 3.26 -16.55
C VAL A 376 13.87 3.60 -15.85
N THR A 377 14.33 2.75 -14.94
CA THR A 377 15.62 2.92 -14.23
C THR A 377 16.71 1.96 -14.72
N GLY A 378 16.34 0.93 -15.49
CA GLY A 378 17.22 -0.18 -15.89
C GLY A 378 17.71 -1.04 -14.74
N ASN A 379 17.24 -0.81 -13.52
CA ASN A 379 17.60 -1.63 -12.36
C ASN A 379 16.67 -2.85 -12.27
N PRO A 380 17.15 -4.07 -12.57
CA PRO A 380 16.29 -5.25 -12.63
C PRO A 380 15.83 -5.74 -11.25
N VAL A 381 16.36 -5.18 -10.16
CA VAL A 381 16.09 -5.68 -8.80
C VAL A 381 14.60 -5.61 -8.46
N PHE A 382 13.90 -4.56 -8.87
CA PHE A 382 12.49 -4.37 -8.49
C PHE A 382 11.61 -5.44 -9.16
N ARG A 383 11.71 -5.59 -10.49
CA ARG A 383 11.01 -6.64 -11.25
C ARG A 383 11.35 -8.03 -10.70
N ALA A 384 12.63 -8.30 -10.45
CA ALA A 384 13.06 -9.59 -9.91
C ALA A 384 12.38 -9.95 -8.56
N LYS A 385 12.06 -8.96 -7.71
CA LYS A 385 11.32 -9.20 -6.46
C LYS A 385 9.87 -9.60 -6.69
N VAL A 386 9.16 -8.91 -7.59
CA VAL A 386 7.74 -9.19 -7.84
C VAL A 386 7.51 -10.42 -8.71
N ASP A 387 8.43 -10.74 -9.62
CA ASP A 387 8.45 -12.02 -10.34
C ASP A 387 8.66 -13.19 -9.38
N HIS A 388 9.52 -13.00 -8.38
CA HIS A 388 9.77 -14.02 -7.36
C HIS A 388 8.52 -14.31 -6.52
N ILE A 389 7.73 -13.28 -6.18
CA ILE A 389 6.44 -13.47 -5.49
C ILE A 389 5.52 -14.39 -6.29
N ARG A 390 5.38 -14.18 -7.60
CA ARG A 390 4.53 -15.02 -8.45
C ARG A 390 5.02 -16.46 -8.49
N ARG A 391 6.32 -16.68 -8.72
CA ARG A 391 6.91 -18.03 -8.69
C ARG A 391 6.61 -18.78 -7.40
N VAL A 392 6.76 -18.12 -6.25
CA VAL A 392 6.45 -18.73 -4.94
C VAL A 392 4.99 -19.09 -4.85
N ILE A 393 4.09 -18.14 -5.15
CA ILE A 393 2.65 -18.33 -4.97
C ILE A 393 2.06 -19.31 -6.00
N GLN A 394 2.58 -19.35 -7.22
CA GLN A 394 2.15 -20.29 -8.26
C GLN A 394 2.52 -21.74 -7.90
N ALA A 395 3.68 -21.96 -7.27
CA ALA A 395 4.12 -23.27 -6.83
C ALA A 395 3.33 -23.84 -5.63
N MET A 396 2.49 -23.03 -4.98
CA MET A 396 1.70 -23.44 -3.84
C MET A 396 0.40 -24.13 -4.23
N ASP A 397 0.09 -25.25 -3.56
CA ASP A 397 -1.23 -25.87 -3.61
C ASP A 397 -2.31 -24.88 -3.14
N LYS A 398 -3.38 -24.75 -3.92
CA LYS A 398 -4.47 -23.80 -3.68
C LYS A 398 -5.71 -24.54 -3.21
N PRO A 399 -6.21 -24.29 -1.99
CA PRO A 399 -7.43 -24.95 -1.52
C PRO A 399 -8.61 -24.56 -2.43
N ARG A 400 -9.21 -25.56 -3.08
CA ARG A 400 -10.28 -25.38 -4.10
C ARG A 400 -9.88 -24.48 -5.27
N GLY A 401 -8.57 -24.39 -5.56
CA GLY A 401 -8.06 -23.47 -6.58
C GLY A 401 -8.14 -21.99 -6.20
N LEU A 402 -8.56 -21.65 -4.97
CA LEU A 402 -8.64 -20.28 -4.47
C LEU A 402 -7.38 -19.90 -3.68
N TYR A 403 -7.11 -18.60 -3.60
CA TYR A 403 -5.95 -18.05 -2.90
C TYR A 403 -6.35 -17.61 -1.48
N PRO A 404 -5.76 -18.22 -0.43
CA PRO A 404 -5.92 -17.72 0.94
C PRO A 404 -5.30 -16.34 1.13
N ASN A 405 -5.96 -15.48 1.89
CA ASN A 405 -5.55 -14.10 2.14
C ASN A 405 -4.29 -13.97 3.02
N TYR A 406 -3.81 -15.08 3.61
CA TYR A 406 -2.68 -15.09 4.54
C TYR A 406 -1.61 -16.06 4.08
N PHE A 407 -0.38 -15.56 3.89
CA PHE A 407 0.80 -16.38 3.56
C PHE A 407 1.92 -16.14 4.56
N ASN A 408 2.51 -17.20 5.13
CA ASN A 408 3.58 -17.06 6.10
C ASN A 408 4.94 -16.89 5.40
N PRO A 409 5.60 -15.72 5.48
CA PRO A 409 6.83 -15.47 4.73
C PRO A 409 8.06 -16.21 5.28
N LYS A 410 7.95 -16.83 6.48
CA LYS A 410 9.01 -17.65 7.09
C LYS A 410 8.89 -19.12 6.71
N THR A 411 7.67 -19.66 6.74
CA THR A 411 7.44 -21.10 6.54
C THR A 411 7.05 -21.47 5.11
N GLY A 412 6.64 -20.51 4.29
CA GLY A 412 6.17 -20.76 2.93
C GLY A 412 4.85 -21.52 2.87
N LYS A 413 3.98 -21.33 3.87
CA LYS A 413 2.67 -22.00 3.97
C LYS A 413 1.54 -21.00 4.04
N TRP A 414 0.38 -21.38 3.52
CA TRP A 414 -0.87 -20.66 3.73
C TRP A 414 -1.21 -20.63 5.23
N GLY A 415 -1.76 -19.50 5.67
CA GLY A 415 -2.33 -19.29 6.98
C GLY A 415 -3.78 -19.78 7.04
N GLN A 416 -4.66 -18.98 7.66
CA GLN A 416 -6.09 -19.28 7.66
C GLN A 416 -6.66 -19.32 6.24
N HIS A 417 -7.50 -20.31 5.96
CA HIS A 417 -8.21 -20.47 4.68
C HIS A 417 -9.41 -19.51 4.63
N HIS A 418 -9.09 -18.22 4.61
CA HIS A 418 -10.02 -17.13 4.31
C HIS A 418 -9.70 -16.63 2.91
N MET A 419 -10.70 -16.62 2.04
CA MET A 419 -10.60 -16.19 0.66
C MET A 419 -11.65 -15.11 0.42
N SER A 420 -11.21 -13.98 -0.12
CA SER A 420 -12.06 -12.83 -0.43
C SER A 420 -11.57 -12.18 -1.71
N ILE A 421 -12.50 -11.64 -2.50
CA ILE A 421 -12.19 -10.64 -3.53
C ILE A 421 -12.46 -9.22 -3.00
N GLY A 422 -12.82 -9.05 -1.72
CA GLY A 422 -12.78 -7.78 -1.01
C GLY A 422 -11.46 -7.66 -0.26
N GLY A 423 -11.50 -6.98 0.90
CA GLY A 423 -10.30 -6.66 1.65
C GLY A 423 -9.42 -7.87 1.94
N LEU A 424 -8.10 -7.64 1.89
CA LEU A 424 -7.02 -8.62 2.09
C LEU A 424 -6.75 -9.55 0.89
N GLY A 425 -7.52 -9.48 -0.19
CA GLY A 425 -7.36 -10.34 -1.36
C GLY A 425 -7.63 -9.65 -2.71
N ASP A 426 -8.59 -8.73 -2.77
CA ASP A 426 -8.95 -7.84 -3.89
C ASP A 426 -7.85 -7.60 -4.95
N SER A 427 -6.91 -6.70 -4.68
CA SER A 427 -6.02 -6.13 -5.69
C SER A 427 -4.93 -7.10 -6.17
N PHE A 428 -4.75 -8.25 -5.51
CA PHE A 428 -3.94 -9.33 -6.06
C PHE A 428 -4.53 -9.83 -7.38
N TYR A 429 -5.85 -10.08 -7.42
CA TYR A 429 -6.52 -10.53 -8.64
C TYR A 429 -6.50 -9.45 -9.72
N GLU A 430 -6.68 -8.20 -9.31
CA GLU A 430 -6.58 -7.03 -10.17
C GLU A 430 -5.22 -6.95 -10.88
N TYR A 431 -4.13 -7.11 -10.14
CA TYR A 431 -2.76 -6.99 -10.66
C TYR A 431 -2.36 -8.15 -11.57
N LEU A 432 -3.01 -9.31 -11.49
CA LEU A 432 -2.78 -10.38 -12.46
C LEU A 432 -3.26 -9.95 -13.85
N LEU A 433 -4.50 -9.45 -13.97
CA LEU A 433 -5.00 -8.97 -15.26
C LEU A 433 -4.24 -7.72 -15.72
N LYS A 434 -4.07 -6.75 -14.81
CA LYS A 434 -3.46 -5.46 -15.16
C LYS A 434 -2.00 -5.59 -15.54
N ALA A 435 -1.24 -6.54 -14.97
CA ALA A 435 0.15 -6.75 -15.38
C ALA A 435 0.25 -7.36 -16.79
N TRP A 436 -0.65 -8.29 -17.13
CA TRP A 436 -0.75 -8.78 -18.51
C TRP A 436 -1.06 -7.63 -19.47
N ILE A 437 -2.02 -6.75 -19.13
CA ILE A 437 -2.30 -5.56 -19.94
C ILE A 437 -1.07 -4.63 -20.04
N GLN A 438 -0.44 -4.28 -18.92
CA GLN A 438 0.72 -3.37 -18.87
C GLN A 438 1.88 -3.85 -19.74
N SER A 439 2.12 -5.17 -19.76
CA SER A 439 3.19 -5.80 -20.53
C SER A 439 2.98 -5.77 -22.06
N GLY A 440 1.93 -5.13 -22.56
CA GLY A 440 1.56 -5.22 -23.97
C GLY A 440 0.98 -6.61 -24.31
N ARG A 441 0.39 -7.29 -23.33
CA ARG A 441 -0.16 -8.65 -23.42
C ARG A 441 0.89 -9.75 -23.60
N GLU A 442 2.12 -9.52 -23.15
CA GLU A 442 3.23 -10.49 -23.25
C GLU A 442 3.31 -11.44 -22.03
N ASP A 443 2.93 -10.97 -20.83
CA ASP A 443 3.00 -11.73 -19.57
C ASP A 443 1.91 -12.81 -19.46
N GLN A 444 2.10 -13.93 -20.16
CA GLN A 444 1.13 -15.03 -20.18
C GLN A 444 0.98 -15.73 -18.83
N GLU A 445 1.99 -15.65 -17.95
CA GLU A 445 1.91 -16.22 -16.60
C GLU A 445 0.84 -15.50 -15.79
N ALA A 446 0.87 -14.16 -15.78
CA ALA A 446 -0.15 -13.36 -15.10
C ALA A 446 -1.54 -13.61 -15.67
N ARG A 447 -1.65 -13.76 -16.99
CA ARG A 447 -2.91 -14.09 -17.68
C ARG A 447 -3.49 -15.43 -17.22
N GLN A 448 -2.67 -16.48 -17.24
CA GLN A 448 -3.09 -17.81 -16.83
C GLN A 448 -3.51 -17.84 -15.36
N MET A 449 -2.72 -17.21 -14.48
CA MET A 449 -3.06 -17.11 -13.06
C MET A 449 -4.39 -16.39 -12.82
N PHE A 450 -4.68 -15.33 -13.59
CA PHE A 450 -5.95 -14.62 -13.52
C PHE A 450 -7.12 -15.51 -13.95
N ASP A 451 -7.01 -16.15 -15.12
CA ASP A 451 -8.09 -16.99 -15.66
C ASP A 451 -8.40 -18.18 -14.72
N ASP A 452 -7.37 -18.83 -14.16
CA ASP A 452 -7.52 -19.90 -13.18
C ASP A 452 -8.17 -19.41 -11.89
N ALA A 453 -7.73 -18.27 -11.36
CA ALA A 453 -8.32 -17.67 -10.17
C ALA A 453 -9.79 -17.32 -10.38
N MET A 454 -10.13 -16.65 -11.49
CA MET A 454 -11.50 -16.24 -11.80
C MET A 454 -12.41 -17.43 -12.07
N HIS A 455 -11.90 -18.51 -12.67
CA HIS A 455 -12.65 -19.76 -12.81
C HIS A 455 -13.15 -20.26 -11.44
N HIS A 456 -12.25 -20.34 -10.46
CA HIS A 456 -12.60 -20.83 -9.12
C HIS A 456 -13.43 -19.82 -8.30
N VAL A 457 -13.19 -18.52 -8.44
CA VAL A 457 -14.03 -17.47 -7.82
C VAL A 457 -15.46 -17.57 -8.34
N ILE A 458 -15.65 -17.68 -9.66
CA ILE A 458 -16.98 -17.85 -10.27
C ILE A 458 -17.63 -19.15 -9.81
N GLN A 459 -16.88 -20.24 -9.77
CA GLN A 459 -17.41 -21.55 -9.38
C GLN A 459 -17.86 -21.60 -7.92
N HIS A 460 -17.10 -20.98 -7.01
CA HIS A 460 -17.26 -21.19 -5.58
C HIS A 460 -17.89 -20.00 -4.85
N MET A 461 -17.57 -18.77 -5.24
CA MET A 461 -17.86 -17.55 -4.48
C MET A 461 -18.94 -16.68 -5.13
N LEU A 462 -19.12 -16.74 -6.46
CA LEU A 462 -20.20 -16.02 -7.15
C LEU A 462 -21.57 -16.59 -6.75
N LYS A 463 -22.49 -15.70 -6.41
CA LYS A 463 -23.87 -16.01 -6.01
C LYS A 463 -24.84 -14.98 -6.58
N VAL A 464 -26.09 -15.41 -6.66
CA VAL A 464 -27.24 -14.56 -6.93
C VAL A 464 -28.16 -14.65 -5.73
N SER A 465 -28.52 -13.51 -5.18
CA SER A 465 -29.42 -13.40 -4.04
C SER A 465 -30.88 -13.66 -4.44
N PRO A 466 -31.81 -13.85 -3.49
CA PRO A 466 -33.23 -14.06 -3.80
C PRO A 466 -33.87 -12.91 -4.61
N GLY A 467 -33.37 -11.68 -4.47
CA GLY A 467 -33.83 -10.51 -5.22
C GLY A 467 -33.23 -10.36 -6.61
N GLY A 468 -32.33 -11.28 -7.01
CA GLY A 468 -31.68 -11.27 -8.33
C GLY A 468 -30.35 -10.50 -8.37
N LEU A 469 -29.85 -9.97 -7.24
CA LEU A 469 -28.56 -9.29 -7.19
C LEU A 469 -27.39 -10.27 -7.22
N THR A 470 -26.47 -10.05 -8.15
CA THR A 470 -25.24 -10.84 -8.32
C THR A 470 -24.13 -10.29 -7.42
N TYR A 471 -23.51 -11.14 -6.61
CA TYR A 471 -22.45 -10.75 -5.68
C TYR A 471 -21.38 -11.83 -5.54
N ILE A 472 -20.18 -11.43 -5.11
CA ILE A 472 -19.10 -12.37 -4.77
C ILE A 472 -19.01 -12.45 -3.25
N SER A 473 -19.28 -13.64 -2.74
CA SER A 473 -19.28 -13.96 -1.31
C SER A 473 -17.86 -14.24 -0.81
N ASP A 474 -17.53 -13.79 0.40
CA ASP A 474 -16.35 -14.27 1.12
C ASP A 474 -16.48 -15.78 1.41
N MET A 475 -15.34 -16.48 1.50
CA MET A 475 -15.27 -17.87 1.94
C MET A 475 -14.30 -18.02 3.10
N LYS A 476 -14.75 -18.63 4.21
CA LYS A 476 -13.90 -18.96 5.37
C LYS A 476 -14.07 -20.41 5.74
N PHE A 477 -12.97 -21.16 5.77
CA PHE A 477 -12.96 -22.58 6.11
C PHE A 477 -14.04 -23.36 5.33
N ASP A 478 -14.07 -23.18 4.00
CA ASP A 478 -15.03 -23.77 3.08
C ASP A 478 -16.51 -23.36 3.26
N ARG A 479 -16.79 -22.33 4.07
CA ARG A 479 -18.13 -21.79 4.26
C ARG A 479 -18.25 -20.41 3.66
N LEU A 480 -19.29 -20.22 2.86
CA LEU A 480 -19.63 -18.92 2.31
C LEU A 480 -20.21 -18.00 3.39
N GLU A 481 -19.69 -16.79 3.46
CA GLU A 481 -20.32 -15.70 4.19
C GLU A 481 -20.99 -14.78 3.17
N ASN A 482 -22.33 -14.81 3.10
CA ASN A 482 -23.12 -13.99 2.18
C ASN A 482 -23.03 -12.48 2.51
N LYS A 483 -21.89 -11.91 2.19
CA LYS A 483 -21.37 -10.60 2.53
C LYS A 483 -20.46 -10.17 1.38
N MET A 484 -20.51 -8.91 1.03
CA MET A 484 -19.58 -8.27 0.10
C MET A 484 -19.13 -6.94 0.72
N ASP A 485 -17.83 -6.67 0.61
CA ASP A 485 -17.25 -5.39 1.03
C ASP A 485 -17.37 -4.36 -0.10
N HIS A 486 -17.42 -3.08 0.26
CA HIS A 486 -17.35 -1.97 -0.70
C HIS A 486 -16.10 -2.10 -1.57
N LEU A 487 -14.97 -2.49 -0.96
CA LEU A 487 -13.74 -2.83 -1.67
C LEU A 487 -14.00 -3.79 -2.83
N GLY A 488 -14.78 -4.85 -2.62
CA GLY A 488 -15.10 -5.85 -3.64
C GLY A 488 -15.86 -5.29 -4.86
N CYS A 489 -16.39 -4.08 -4.80
CA CYS A 489 -17.07 -3.45 -5.94
C CYS A 489 -16.15 -3.11 -7.10
N PHE A 490 -14.82 -3.05 -6.91
CA PHE A 490 -13.86 -2.91 -8.01
C PHE A 490 -13.98 -4.06 -9.03
N SER A 491 -14.45 -5.22 -8.55
CA SER A 491 -14.53 -6.43 -9.37
C SER A 491 -15.49 -6.30 -10.55
N GLY A 492 -16.48 -5.40 -10.49
CA GLY A 492 -17.34 -5.07 -11.65
C GLY A 492 -16.51 -4.58 -12.83
N GLY A 493 -15.69 -3.55 -12.62
CA GLY A 493 -14.74 -3.05 -13.61
C GLY A 493 -13.70 -4.10 -14.02
N LEU A 494 -13.18 -4.89 -13.08
CA LEU A 494 -12.22 -5.96 -13.37
C LEU A 494 -12.79 -7.01 -14.34
N PHE A 495 -13.99 -7.52 -14.08
CA PHE A 495 -14.66 -8.47 -14.98
C PHE A 495 -14.99 -7.84 -16.33
N GLY A 496 -15.38 -6.57 -16.35
CA GLY A 496 -15.62 -5.81 -17.59
C GLY A 496 -14.35 -5.72 -18.45
N LEU A 497 -13.22 -5.34 -17.84
CA LEU A 497 -11.92 -5.32 -18.51
C LEU A 497 -11.55 -6.71 -19.02
N ALA A 498 -11.66 -7.74 -18.18
CA ALA A 498 -11.35 -9.11 -18.57
C ALA A 498 -12.19 -9.59 -19.76
N ALA A 499 -13.48 -9.24 -19.79
CA ALA A 499 -14.39 -9.59 -20.89
C ALA A 499 -13.88 -9.07 -22.25
N GLN A 500 -13.38 -7.82 -22.31
CA GLN A 500 -12.87 -7.22 -23.55
C GLN A 500 -11.56 -7.83 -24.05
N THR A 501 -10.83 -8.51 -23.16
CA THR A 501 -9.58 -9.17 -23.51
C THR A 501 -9.78 -10.58 -24.08
N LEU A 502 -10.99 -11.14 -23.92
CA LEU A 502 -11.37 -12.48 -24.36
C LEU A 502 -12.04 -12.45 -25.74
N LYS A 503 -11.79 -13.49 -26.54
CA LYS A 503 -12.43 -13.70 -27.87
C LYS A 503 -13.21 -15.03 -27.91
N ASN A 504 -13.92 -15.35 -26.84
CA ASN A 504 -14.67 -16.60 -26.68
C ASN A 504 -15.94 -16.36 -25.84
N ASP A 505 -16.73 -17.41 -25.62
CA ASP A 505 -18.01 -17.34 -24.89
C ASP A 505 -17.87 -16.83 -23.44
N MET A 506 -16.68 -16.97 -22.83
CA MET A 506 -16.43 -16.43 -21.49
C MET A 506 -16.43 -14.90 -21.47
N SER A 507 -16.17 -14.24 -22.61
CA SER A 507 -16.29 -12.78 -22.73
C SER A 507 -17.69 -12.29 -22.35
N SER A 508 -18.73 -12.91 -22.93
CA SER A 508 -20.14 -12.53 -22.64
C SER A 508 -20.49 -12.80 -21.18
N ARG A 509 -20.09 -13.97 -20.66
CA ARG A 509 -20.32 -14.33 -19.27
C ARG A 509 -19.63 -13.37 -18.30
N TYR A 510 -18.41 -12.93 -18.60
CA TYR A 510 -17.69 -11.97 -17.77
C TYR A 510 -18.37 -10.60 -17.79
N MET A 511 -18.88 -10.16 -18.96
CA MET A 511 -19.62 -8.91 -19.06
C MET A 511 -20.96 -8.97 -18.29
N GLU A 512 -21.67 -10.10 -18.33
CA GLU A 512 -22.87 -10.32 -17.51
C GLU A 512 -22.57 -10.24 -16.00
N ILE A 513 -21.47 -10.85 -15.56
CA ILE A 513 -21.01 -10.77 -14.18
C ILE A 513 -20.63 -9.33 -13.82
N ALA A 514 -19.93 -8.64 -14.71
CA ALA A 514 -19.50 -7.25 -14.54
C ALA A 514 -20.69 -6.30 -14.34
N ASP A 515 -21.71 -6.40 -15.22
CA ASP A 515 -22.94 -5.62 -15.11
C ASP A 515 -23.71 -5.96 -13.84
N GLY A 516 -23.87 -7.26 -13.54
CA GLY A 516 -24.56 -7.75 -12.36
C GLY A 516 -23.94 -7.29 -11.04
N ILE A 517 -22.60 -7.34 -10.92
CA ILE A 517 -21.87 -6.85 -9.74
C ILE A 517 -21.98 -5.33 -9.64
N THR A 518 -21.78 -4.60 -10.75
CA THR A 518 -21.86 -3.14 -10.76
C THR A 518 -23.25 -2.65 -10.36
N ASN A 519 -24.30 -3.32 -10.82
CA ASN A 519 -25.68 -3.08 -10.40
C ASN A 519 -25.89 -3.35 -8.90
N THR A 520 -25.40 -4.47 -8.37
CA THR A 520 -25.47 -4.77 -6.93
C THR A 520 -24.77 -3.73 -6.07
N CYS A 521 -23.62 -3.22 -6.53
CA CYS A 521 -22.89 -2.16 -5.87
C CYS A 521 -23.65 -0.83 -5.90
N HIS A 522 -24.29 -0.49 -7.03
CA HIS A 522 -25.21 0.64 -7.11
C HIS A 522 -26.41 0.50 -6.16
N GLU A 523 -27.03 -0.67 -6.08
CA GLU A 523 -28.12 -0.95 -5.14
C GLU A 523 -27.69 -0.77 -3.68
N SER A 524 -26.43 -1.06 -3.35
CA SER A 524 -25.90 -0.81 -2.02
C SER A 524 -25.83 0.69 -1.68
N TYR A 525 -25.71 1.57 -2.68
CA TYR A 525 -25.78 3.02 -2.54
C TYR A 525 -27.23 3.48 -2.47
N ASP A 526 -28.07 3.05 -3.43
CA ASP A 526 -29.45 3.51 -3.55
C ASP A 526 -30.30 3.17 -2.32
N ARG A 527 -30.01 2.03 -1.67
CA ARG A 527 -30.72 1.56 -0.47
C ARG A 527 -30.36 2.34 0.80
N THR A 528 -29.46 3.31 0.77
CA THR A 528 -29.09 4.14 1.93
C THR A 528 -29.76 5.52 1.90
N ALA A 529 -29.89 6.18 3.05
CA ALA A 529 -30.45 7.52 3.12
C ALA A 529 -29.50 8.55 2.50
N ALA A 530 -28.19 8.35 2.70
CA ALA A 530 -27.15 9.22 2.17
C ALA A 530 -26.87 9.01 0.68
N LYS A 531 -27.43 7.97 0.03
CA LYS A 531 -27.11 7.56 -1.35
C LYS A 531 -25.61 7.28 -1.57
N LEU A 532 -24.95 6.79 -0.51
CA LEU A 532 -23.57 6.33 -0.48
C LEU A 532 -23.54 4.96 0.19
N GLY A 533 -22.74 4.03 -0.34
CA GLY A 533 -22.70 2.64 0.12
C GLY A 533 -21.97 2.47 1.45
N PRO A 534 -22.38 1.48 2.28
CA PRO A 534 -21.66 1.11 3.49
C PRO A 534 -20.35 0.35 3.17
N GLU A 535 -19.41 0.30 4.11
CA GLU A 535 -18.16 -0.48 3.99
C GLU A 535 -18.39 -1.96 3.69
N ALA A 536 -19.46 -2.56 4.22
CA ALA A 536 -19.85 -3.93 3.88
C ALA A 536 -21.37 -4.09 3.90
N PHE A 537 -21.88 -4.95 3.02
CA PHE A 537 -23.29 -5.25 2.89
C PHE A 537 -23.53 -6.76 2.76
N ARG A 538 -24.74 -7.21 3.11
CA ARG A 538 -25.07 -8.63 3.28
C ARG A 538 -26.25 -9.05 2.42
N PHE A 539 -26.30 -10.35 2.14
CA PHE A 539 -27.33 -11.02 1.34
C PHE A 539 -27.92 -12.16 2.16
N THR A 540 -28.95 -11.82 2.94
CA THR A 540 -29.67 -12.73 3.84
C THR A 540 -31.16 -12.69 3.50
N ASP A 541 -31.93 -13.64 4.00
CA ASP A 541 -33.39 -13.71 3.74
C ASP A 541 -34.15 -12.43 4.14
N SER A 542 -33.61 -11.65 5.08
CA SER A 542 -34.23 -10.42 5.60
C SER A 542 -33.58 -9.12 5.12
N SER A 543 -32.43 -9.18 4.44
CA SER A 543 -31.68 -7.99 4.04
C SER A 543 -30.75 -8.31 2.88
N GLU A 544 -30.79 -7.45 1.87
CA GLU A 544 -30.05 -7.59 0.63
C GLU A 544 -29.39 -6.25 0.30
N ALA A 545 -28.09 -6.27 -0.02
CA ALA A 545 -27.28 -5.08 -0.29
C ALA A 545 -27.37 -4.00 0.81
N ARG A 546 -27.50 -4.40 2.09
CA ARG A 546 -27.46 -3.49 3.24
C ARG A 546 -26.53 -4.00 4.34
N ALA A 547 -25.98 -3.06 5.11
CA ALA A 547 -25.16 -3.33 6.28
C ALA A 547 -26.03 -3.62 7.50
N LEU A 548 -25.74 -4.73 8.18
CA LEU A 548 -26.45 -5.11 9.40
C LEU A 548 -25.70 -4.66 10.66
N LYS A 549 -24.37 -4.77 10.66
CA LYS A 549 -23.56 -4.41 11.83
C LYS A 549 -23.28 -2.92 11.86
N SER A 550 -23.37 -2.30 13.03
CA SER A 550 -23.08 -0.86 13.18
C SER A 550 -21.66 -0.48 12.75
N SER A 551 -20.70 -1.39 12.91
CA SER A 551 -19.31 -1.17 12.50
C SER A 551 -19.08 -1.24 10.99
N GLU A 552 -20.08 -1.66 10.21
CA GLU A 552 -19.99 -1.81 8.74
C GLU A 552 -20.75 -0.66 8.02
N LYS A 553 -21.44 0.23 8.73
CA LYS A 553 -22.35 1.25 8.15
C LYS A 553 -21.65 2.53 7.67
N TYR A 554 -20.34 2.63 7.85
CA TYR A 554 -19.61 3.85 7.50
C TYR A 554 -19.29 3.91 6.01
N TYR A 555 -18.95 5.10 5.52
CA TYR A 555 -18.42 5.37 4.18
C TYR A 555 -17.27 6.36 4.31
N ILE A 556 -16.08 6.00 3.86
CA ILE A 556 -14.86 6.81 4.03
C ILE A 556 -14.37 7.43 2.72
N LEU A 557 -15.28 7.83 1.83
CA LEU A 557 -14.96 8.47 0.54
C LEU A 557 -14.34 7.53 -0.52
N ARG A 558 -14.58 6.22 -0.37
CA ARG A 558 -13.98 5.18 -1.21
C ARG A 558 -14.40 5.25 -2.69
N PRO A 559 -13.55 4.79 -3.62
CA PRO A 559 -13.76 4.91 -5.06
C PRO A 559 -14.37 3.70 -5.76
N GLU A 560 -14.37 2.48 -5.19
CA GLU A 560 -14.41 1.24 -6.00
C GLU A 560 -15.73 1.04 -6.78
N VAL A 561 -16.84 1.61 -6.30
CA VAL A 561 -18.11 1.64 -7.04
C VAL A 561 -18.04 2.58 -8.24
N ILE A 562 -17.43 3.75 -8.05
CA ILE A 562 -17.24 4.77 -9.09
C ILE A 562 -16.20 4.30 -10.12
N GLU A 563 -15.16 3.61 -9.70
CA GLU A 563 -14.20 2.94 -10.60
C GLU A 563 -14.94 2.00 -11.56
N SER A 564 -15.81 1.12 -11.02
CA SER A 564 -16.61 0.23 -11.84
C SER A 564 -17.56 0.98 -12.77
N TYR A 565 -18.19 2.08 -12.34
CA TYR A 565 -19.00 2.91 -13.24
C TYR A 565 -18.18 3.49 -14.39
N PHE A 566 -16.99 4.01 -14.09
CA PHE A 566 -16.06 4.57 -15.08
C PHE A 566 -15.67 3.51 -16.12
N ILE A 567 -15.21 2.36 -15.67
CA ILE A 567 -14.79 1.27 -16.56
C ILE A 567 -15.99 0.79 -17.37
N MET A 568 -17.12 0.47 -16.74
CA MET A 568 -18.29 -0.05 -17.44
C MET A 568 -18.86 0.96 -18.44
N TRP A 569 -18.88 2.27 -18.13
CA TRP A 569 -19.21 3.32 -19.10
C TRP A 569 -18.27 3.29 -20.30
N ARG A 570 -16.94 3.22 -20.09
CA ARG A 570 -15.97 3.20 -21.19
C ARG A 570 -16.14 1.99 -22.08
N LEU A 571 -16.47 0.83 -21.52
CA LEU A 571 -16.59 -0.42 -22.27
C LEU A 571 -17.95 -0.60 -22.97
N THR A 572 -19.03 -0.02 -22.43
CA THR A 572 -20.41 -0.32 -22.90
C THR A 572 -21.13 0.88 -23.47
N LYS A 573 -20.75 2.11 -23.08
CA LYS A 573 -21.50 3.35 -23.34
C LYS A 573 -22.94 3.35 -22.83
N ASP A 574 -23.24 2.51 -21.85
CA ASP A 574 -24.55 2.54 -21.18
C ASP A 574 -24.62 3.76 -20.25
N GLN A 575 -25.51 4.70 -20.61
CA GLN A 575 -25.67 5.99 -19.93
C GLN A 575 -26.01 5.84 -18.44
N LYS A 576 -26.57 4.70 -18.00
CA LYS A 576 -26.91 4.48 -16.58
C LYS A 576 -25.71 4.68 -15.66
N TYR A 577 -24.50 4.31 -16.09
CA TYR A 577 -23.30 4.46 -15.26
C TYR A 577 -22.91 5.92 -15.05
N ARG A 578 -23.15 6.80 -16.04
CA ARG A 578 -22.99 8.26 -15.90
C ARG A 578 -24.07 8.85 -14.99
N GLU A 579 -25.30 8.37 -15.05
CA GLU A 579 -26.36 8.82 -14.13
C GLU A 579 -26.08 8.39 -12.69
N TRP A 580 -25.69 7.13 -12.47
CA TRP A 580 -25.32 6.62 -11.15
C TRP A 580 -24.08 7.33 -10.57
N GLY A 581 -23.10 7.65 -11.41
CA GLY A 581 -21.98 8.50 -11.01
C GLY A 581 -22.45 9.91 -10.60
N TRP A 582 -23.50 10.43 -11.22
CA TRP A 582 -24.00 11.78 -10.93
C TRP A 582 -24.78 11.81 -9.62
N GLU A 583 -25.57 10.77 -9.35
CA GLU A 583 -26.20 10.55 -8.05
C GLU A 583 -25.17 10.50 -6.92
N ALA A 584 -24.04 9.81 -7.14
CA ALA A 584 -22.94 9.78 -6.19
C ALA A 584 -22.30 11.16 -5.99
N VAL A 585 -22.10 11.96 -7.04
CA VAL A 585 -21.63 13.35 -6.94
C VAL A 585 -22.58 14.19 -6.08
N GLN A 586 -23.89 14.10 -6.32
CA GLN A 586 -24.89 14.83 -5.56
C GLN A 586 -24.88 14.42 -4.08
N ALA A 587 -24.72 13.12 -3.81
CA ALA A 587 -24.62 12.58 -2.46
C ALA A 587 -23.36 13.06 -1.72
N LEU A 588 -22.19 13.05 -2.39
CA LEU A 588 -20.92 13.58 -1.87
C LEU A 588 -21.05 15.07 -1.53
N GLU A 589 -21.62 15.87 -2.43
CA GLU A 589 -21.86 17.30 -2.23
C GLU A 589 -22.79 17.57 -1.04
N LYS A 590 -23.85 16.77 -0.88
CA LYS A 590 -24.85 16.95 0.17
C LYS A 590 -24.34 16.50 1.55
N HIS A 591 -23.69 15.34 1.63
CA HIS A 591 -23.43 14.68 2.91
C HIS A 591 -21.96 14.77 3.36
N CYS A 592 -21.00 14.76 2.42
CA CYS A 592 -19.57 14.70 2.70
C CYS A 592 -18.88 16.06 2.62
N ARG A 593 -19.35 17.00 1.79
CA ARG A 593 -18.77 18.34 1.68
C ARG A 593 -18.93 19.12 2.99
N VAL A 594 -17.84 19.72 3.44
CA VAL A 594 -17.80 20.66 4.57
C VAL A 594 -16.97 21.89 4.20
N ALA A 595 -17.04 22.94 5.03
CA ALA A 595 -16.34 24.19 4.76
C ALA A 595 -14.81 24.02 4.60
N GLY A 596 -14.21 22.99 5.18
CA GLY A 596 -12.78 22.71 5.14
C GLY A 596 -12.37 21.51 4.28
N GLY A 597 -13.20 21.02 3.36
CA GLY A 597 -12.89 19.86 2.51
C GLY A 597 -14.04 18.83 2.43
N TYR A 598 -13.71 17.54 2.35
CA TYR A 598 -14.66 16.42 2.35
C TYR A 598 -14.34 15.40 3.44
N THR A 599 -15.36 14.83 4.06
CA THR A 599 -15.23 13.88 5.18
C THR A 599 -16.09 12.64 4.97
N GLY A 600 -15.62 11.50 5.47
CA GLY A 600 -16.42 10.29 5.57
C GLY A 600 -17.59 10.41 6.55
N LEU A 601 -18.46 9.40 6.49
CA LEU A 601 -19.72 9.28 7.23
C LEU A 601 -19.66 8.02 8.09
N LYS A 602 -20.06 8.10 9.37
CA LYS A 602 -20.05 6.93 10.27
C LYS A 602 -21.27 6.02 10.08
N ASN A 603 -22.35 6.52 9.50
CA ASN A 603 -23.57 5.76 9.26
C ASN A 603 -24.38 6.33 8.08
N VAL A 604 -24.30 5.68 6.93
CA VAL A 604 -24.98 6.10 5.68
C VAL A 604 -26.51 5.94 5.69
N TYR A 605 -27.07 5.29 6.71
CA TYR A 605 -28.52 5.08 6.83
C TYR A 605 -29.25 6.21 7.56
N LEU A 606 -28.56 7.27 7.95
CA LEU A 606 -29.14 8.45 8.60
C LEU A 606 -29.25 9.58 7.58
N GLU A 607 -30.33 10.37 7.65
CA GLU A 607 -30.49 11.58 6.82
C GLU A 607 -29.41 12.63 7.09
N GLU A 608 -28.98 12.73 8.36
CA GLU A 608 -27.86 13.55 8.79
C GLU A 608 -26.77 12.68 9.44
N PRO A 609 -25.87 12.09 8.64
CA PRO A 609 -24.81 11.23 9.16
C PRO A 609 -23.80 11.99 10.01
N MET A 610 -23.36 11.36 11.09
CA MET A 610 -22.18 11.82 11.83
C MET A 610 -20.94 11.68 10.93
N LYS A 611 -20.12 12.73 10.89
CA LYS A 611 -18.91 12.81 10.09
C LYS A 611 -17.69 12.24 10.85
N ASP A 612 -16.71 11.71 10.12
CA ASP A 612 -15.50 11.10 10.70
C ASP A 612 -14.31 12.06 10.88
N ASP A 613 -14.38 13.25 10.27
CA ASP A 613 -13.33 14.28 10.24
C ASP A 613 -12.01 13.81 9.59
N VAL A 614 -12.11 13.07 8.48
CA VAL A 614 -10.95 12.66 7.66
C VAL A 614 -11.26 12.79 6.17
N GLN A 615 -10.39 13.51 5.46
CA GLN A 615 -10.29 13.52 4.00
C GLN A 615 -9.13 12.59 3.61
N GLN A 616 -9.49 11.38 3.18
CA GLN A 616 -8.55 10.36 2.73
C GLN A 616 -7.86 10.83 1.44
N SER A 617 -6.58 10.49 1.24
CA SER A 617 -5.85 10.92 0.04
C SER A 617 -6.44 10.32 -1.25
N PHE A 618 -6.91 9.07 -1.20
CA PHE A 618 -7.60 8.40 -2.32
C PHE A 618 -8.86 9.11 -2.78
N PHE A 619 -9.48 9.99 -1.97
CA PHE A 619 -10.61 10.79 -2.48
C PHE A 619 -10.16 11.68 -3.64
N LEU A 620 -8.94 12.23 -3.55
CA LEU A 620 -8.33 13.06 -4.59
C LEU A 620 -7.68 12.22 -5.68
N ALA A 621 -6.98 11.14 -5.30
CA ALA A 621 -6.29 10.27 -6.26
C ALA A 621 -7.27 9.47 -7.12
N GLU A 622 -8.35 8.96 -6.53
CA GLU A 622 -9.21 7.95 -7.16
C GLU A 622 -10.62 8.46 -7.39
N THR A 623 -11.37 8.76 -6.32
CA THR A 623 -12.81 9.07 -6.41
C THR A 623 -13.08 10.23 -7.37
N LEU A 624 -12.35 11.34 -7.21
CA LEU A 624 -12.50 12.50 -8.10
C LEU A 624 -11.89 12.28 -9.48
N LYS A 625 -10.82 11.49 -9.61
CA LYS A 625 -10.20 11.16 -10.90
C LYS A 625 -11.15 10.31 -11.75
N TYR A 626 -11.69 9.22 -11.20
CA TYR A 626 -12.65 8.36 -11.90
C TYR A 626 -13.94 9.09 -12.23
N LEU A 627 -14.48 9.93 -11.33
CA LEU A 627 -15.63 10.80 -11.66
C LEU A 627 -15.31 11.76 -12.81
N TYR A 628 -14.14 12.38 -12.82
CA TYR A 628 -13.75 13.30 -13.89
C TYR A 628 -13.63 12.58 -15.22
N LEU A 629 -13.00 11.40 -15.23
CA LEU A 629 -12.83 10.58 -16.43
C LEU A 629 -14.15 9.97 -16.92
N LEU A 630 -15.08 9.63 -16.02
CA LEU A 630 -16.44 9.18 -16.37
C LEU A 630 -17.20 10.22 -17.22
N TYR A 631 -16.96 11.51 -16.96
CA TYR A 631 -17.52 12.63 -17.74
C TYR A 631 -16.54 13.23 -18.75
N SER A 632 -15.49 12.49 -19.11
CA SER A 632 -14.55 12.89 -20.16
C SER A 632 -14.72 12.01 -21.40
N ASP A 633 -14.18 12.49 -22.53
CA ASP A 633 -14.01 11.68 -23.73
C ASP A 633 -13.03 10.51 -23.48
N ASP A 634 -13.16 9.44 -24.28
CA ASP A 634 -12.34 8.23 -24.14
C ASP A 634 -10.87 8.46 -24.49
N SER A 635 -10.57 9.46 -25.31
CA SER A 635 -9.19 9.83 -25.67
C SER A 635 -8.37 10.29 -24.46
N LEU A 636 -9.00 10.85 -23.42
CA LEU A 636 -8.31 11.27 -22.22
C LEU A 636 -7.93 10.06 -21.35
N ILE A 637 -6.64 9.72 -21.30
CA ILE A 637 -6.12 8.55 -20.57
C ILE A 637 -6.86 7.26 -20.99
N SER A 638 -6.83 6.95 -22.29
CA SER A 638 -7.51 5.79 -22.87
C SER A 638 -7.15 4.46 -22.19
N LEU A 639 -8.13 3.57 -22.04
CA LEU A 639 -7.91 2.21 -21.51
C LEU A 639 -7.07 1.32 -22.46
N ASP A 640 -6.92 1.72 -23.72
CA ASP A 640 -6.08 1.02 -24.70
C ASP A 640 -4.59 1.37 -24.56
N GLU A 641 -4.28 2.53 -23.97
CA GLU A 641 -2.91 3.04 -23.81
C GLU A 641 -2.46 3.04 -22.35
N TRP A 642 -3.38 3.11 -21.39
CA TRP A 642 -3.07 3.24 -19.97
C TRP A 642 -3.71 2.13 -19.16
N VAL A 643 -2.99 1.70 -18.13
CA VAL A 643 -3.51 0.81 -17.09
C VAL A 643 -3.37 1.52 -15.75
N TYR A 644 -4.46 1.63 -15.01
CA TYR A 644 -4.47 2.24 -13.69
C TYR A 644 -3.92 1.27 -12.67
N ASN A 645 -2.99 1.69 -11.81
CA ASN A 645 -2.67 0.92 -10.61
C ASN A 645 -3.88 0.90 -9.64
N THR A 646 -3.76 0.22 -8.49
CA THR A 646 -4.89 0.07 -7.56
C THR A 646 -5.25 1.35 -6.80
N GLU A 647 -4.47 2.44 -6.94
CA GLU A 647 -4.76 3.76 -6.37
C GLU A 647 -5.01 4.80 -7.51
N ALA A 648 -5.56 4.31 -8.63
CA ALA A 648 -5.91 5.09 -9.82
C ALA A 648 -4.77 5.89 -10.48
N HIS A 649 -3.51 5.51 -10.27
CA HIS A 649 -2.37 6.11 -10.97
C HIS A 649 -2.17 5.47 -12.34
N PRO A 650 -2.34 6.20 -13.46
CA PRO A 650 -2.22 5.62 -14.79
C PRO A 650 -0.75 5.37 -15.14
N LEU A 651 -0.45 4.11 -15.48
CA LEU A 651 0.84 3.67 -15.99
C LEU A 651 0.71 3.31 -17.48
N PRO A 652 1.72 3.66 -18.31
CA PRO A 652 1.64 3.42 -19.74
C PRO A 652 1.75 1.92 -20.06
N ILE A 653 1.03 1.47 -21.10
CA ILE A 653 1.14 0.11 -21.62
C ILE A 653 2.36 -0.01 -22.55
N LYS A 654 3.20 -1.01 -22.29
CA LYS A 654 4.44 -1.26 -23.07
C LYS A 654 4.13 -1.53 -24.54
N GLY A 655 4.90 -0.93 -25.43
CA GLY A 655 4.78 -1.12 -26.88
C GLY A 655 3.54 -0.51 -27.54
N VAL A 656 2.62 0.04 -26.75
CA VAL A 656 1.39 0.69 -27.25
C VAL A 656 1.41 2.18 -26.96
N ASN A 657 1.70 2.55 -25.71
CA ASN A 657 1.62 3.94 -25.28
C ASN A 657 2.92 4.70 -25.60
N PRO A 658 2.86 5.84 -26.32
CA PRO A 658 4.05 6.63 -26.65
C PRO A 658 4.75 7.26 -25.43
N TYR A 659 4.08 7.31 -24.27
CA TYR A 659 4.64 7.76 -22.99
C TYR A 659 5.33 6.64 -22.20
N TYR A 660 5.44 5.43 -22.76
CA TYR A 660 6.25 4.37 -22.17
C TYR A 660 7.74 4.69 -22.32
N ARG A 661 8.39 5.12 -21.23
CA ARG A 661 9.76 5.69 -21.24
C ARG A 661 10.80 4.68 -20.75
N GLU A 662 10.92 3.53 -21.40
CA GLU A 662 11.94 2.55 -21.03
C GLU A 662 13.37 3.13 -21.19
N GLN A 663 14.26 2.72 -20.29
CA GLN A 663 15.67 3.08 -20.42
C GLN A 663 16.25 2.35 -21.62
N VAL A 664 16.65 3.13 -22.62
CA VAL A 664 17.44 2.62 -23.73
C VAL A 664 18.84 2.35 -23.19
N GLY A 665 19.16 1.08 -22.93
CA GLY A 665 20.54 0.69 -22.66
C GLY A 665 21.43 1.12 -23.82
N MET A 666 22.67 1.54 -23.55
CA MET A 666 23.71 1.70 -24.58
C MET A 666 23.95 0.34 -25.27
N LEU A 667 23.11 0.02 -26.23
CA LEU A 667 23.40 -0.87 -27.35
C LEU A 667 23.53 -0.05 -28.64
N LEU A 668 23.81 1.26 -28.52
CA LEU A 668 24.27 2.09 -29.63
C LEU A 668 25.79 1.94 -29.76
N ASN A 669 26.21 0.82 -30.34
CA ASN A 669 27.45 0.79 -31.11
C ASN A 669 27.38 -0.15 -32.32
N PHE A 670 26.19 -0.47 -32.80
CA PHE A 670 26.00 -0.99 -34.16
C PHE A 670 24.75 -0.34 -34.77
N ASP A 671 24.86 0.05 -36.04
CA ASP A 671 23.84 0.64 -36.92
C ASP A 671 23.56 2.15 -36.89
N LEU A 672 24.62 2.97 -36.87
CA LEU A 672 24.57 4.35 -37.39
C LEU A 672 24.94 4.48 -38.89
N ASN A 673 25.09 3.37 -39.62
CA ASN A 673 25.40 3.38 -41.06
C ASN A 673 24.26 2.93 -42.00
N CYS A 674 23.07 2.60 -41.49
CA CYS A 674 21.94 2.17 -42.33
C CYS A 674 20.87 3.24 -42.60
N VAL A 675 21.17 4.52 -42.31
CA VAL A 675 20.30 5.66 -42.67
C VAL A 675 21.11 6.71 -43.41
N ASN A 676 21.66 6.36 -44.58
CA ASN A 676 21.94 7.29 -45.69
C ASN A 676 22.50 6.54 -46.91
N MET A 677 21.66 5.73 -47.56
CA MET A 677 21.86 5.35 -48.96
C MET A 677 20.52 5.34 -49.70
N LYS A 678 19.85 6.49 -49.72
CA LYS A 678 18.92 6.85 -50.79
C LYS A 678 19.24 8.28 -51.17
N GLU A 679 19.99 8.39 -52.27
CA GLU A 679 20.27 9.56 -53.10
C GLU A 679 21.76 9.64 -53.43
N LYS A 680 22.16 8.86 -54.45
CA LYS A 680 23.16 9.28 -55.43
C LYS A 680 22.98 8.46 -56.69
N ILE A 681 22.28 9.08 -57.63
CA ILE A 681 22.21 8.73 -59.04
C ILE A 681 23.61 8.94 -59.64
N PHE A 682 24.17 7.94 -60.33
CA PHE A 682 24.96 8.00 -61.59
C PHE A 682 25.51 6.59 -61.94
N PRO A 683 25.88 6.31 -63.21
CA PRO A 683 25.33 5.23 -64.01
C PRO A 683 26.15 3.92 -63.99
N LEU A 684 25.50 2.87 -64.50
CA LEU A 684 26.12 1.62 -64.95
C LEU A 684 27.36 1.88 -65.80
N ASP A 685 28.48 1.25 -65.45
CA ASP A 685 29.26 0.40 -66.35
C ASP A 685 30.45 -0.25 -65.60
N SER A 686 30.56 -1.57 -65.76
CA SER A 686 31.75 -2.43 -65.55
C SER A 686 32.46 -2.38 -64.17
N ILE A 687 32.57 -3.55 -63.52
CA ILE A 687 33.82 -4.14 -63.02
C ILE A 687 33.47 -5.41 -62.21
N GLU A 688 34.04 -6.54 -62.63
CA GLU A 688 34.08 -7.83 -61.94
C GLU A 688 34.63 -7.67 -60.52
N LEU A 689 34.06 -8.39 -59.55
CA LEU A 689 34.66 -8.52 -58.22
C LEU A 689 34.77 -9.99 -57.82
N ASP A 690 36.03 -10.31 -57.54
CA ASP A 690 36.65 -11.61 -57.34
C ASP A 690 36.29 -12.24 -55.98
N LEU A 691 36.16 -13.56 -55.99
CA LEU A 691 35.79 -14.43 -54.87
C LEU A 691 37.02 -14.73 -54.00
N ALA A 692 37.43 -13.81 -53.13
CA ALA A 692 38.37 -14.15 -52.06
C ALA A 692 38.43 -13.10 -50.94
N GLN A 693 37.56 -13.22 -49.93
CA GLN A 693 37.90 -12.97 -48.53
C GLN A 693 36.69 -13.32 -47.63
N ILE A 694 36.43 -14.62 -47.49
CA ILE A 694 35.62 -15.19 -46.41
C ILE A 694 36.56 -16.05 -45.57
N GLN A 695 36.98 -15.53 -44.41
CA GLN A 695 37.50 -16.21 -43.22
C GLN A 695 38.03 -15.05 -42.36
N VAL A 696 37.43 -14.69 -41.23
CA VAL A 696 37.48 -15.40 -39.95
C VAL A 696 36.45 -14.73 -39.00
N VAL A 697 35.92 -15.53 -38.06
CA VAL A 697 35.01 -15.20 -36.93
C VAL A 697 33.50 -15.24 -37.21
N CYS A 698 32.95 -16.45 -37.31
CA CYS A 698 31.59 -16.71 -36.82
C CYS A 698 31.53 -18.15 -36.27
N LYS A 699 31.80 -18.31 -34.97
CA LYS A 699 31.43 -19.52 -34.21
C LYS A 699 30.55 -19.07 -33.05
N ASN A 700 29.34 -19.62 -33.02
CA ASN A 700 28.29 -19.49 -31.99
C ASN A 700 27.27 -18.37 -32.19
N CYS A 701 26.45 -18.49 -33.23
CA CYS A 701 25.03 -18.13 -33.16
C CYS A 701 24.24 -19.15 -33.98
N VAL A 702 23.73 -20.18 -33.30
CA VAL A 702 22.66 -21.05 -33.82
C VAL A 702 21.36 -20.48 -33.28
N ILE A 703 20.63 -19.75 -34.11
CA ILE A 703 19.17 -19.64 -33.98
C ILE A 703 18.60 -19.85 -35.38
N ALA A 704 17.80 -20.90 -35.47
CA ALA A 704 17.11 -21.34 -36.67
C ALA A 704 16.06 -20.31 -37.09
N LEU A 705 16.19 -19.81 -38.31
CA LEU A 705 15.12 -19.15 -39.04
C LEU A 705 14.53 -20.18 -40.01
N THR A 706 13.43 -20.81 -39.60
CA THR A 706 12.59 -21.60 -40.50
C THR A 706 11.70 -20.64 -41.28
N MET A 707 12.18 -20.16 -42.42
CA MET A 707 11.30 -19.65 -43.48
C MET A 707 11.23 -20.69 -44.59
N SER A 708 10.05 -21.30 -44.68
CA SER A 708 9.60 -22.11 -45.79
C SER A 708 9.60 -21.26 -47.07
N LEU A 709 10.33 -21.67 -48.11
CA LEU A 709 9.99 -21.49 -49.52
C LEU A 709 10.97 -22.26 -50.42
N CYS A 710 10.39 -23.21 -51.17
CA CYS A 710 10.79 -23.77 -52.47
C CYS A 710 12.06 -24.65 -52.62
N VAL A 711 11.81 -25.93 -52.97
CA VAL A 711 12.59 -26.76 -53.92
C VAL A 711 11.55 -27.59 -54.69
N GLU A 712 11.22 -27.27 -55.95
CA GLU A 712 11.72 -27.88 -57.19
C GLU A 712 11.75 -29.43 -57.22
N ASN A 713 10.98 -30.08 -58.12
CA ASN A 713 11.52 -30.72 -59.33
C ASN A 713 10.50 -31.62 -60.05
N GLN A 714 10.51 -31.47 -61.38
CA GLN A 714 10.47 -32.49 -62.44
C GLN A 714 9.81 -33.86 -62.15
N SER A 715 8.79 -34.19 -62.94
CA SER A 715 8.71 -35.36 -63.87
C SER A 715 7.26 -35.86 -64.02
N GLY A 716 6.80 -35.98 -65.27
CA GLY A 716 5.52 -36.60 -65.64
C GLY A 716 4.49 -35.65 -66.17
#